data_AF-A0A929XEX1-F1
#
_entry.id   AF-A0A929XEX1-F1
#
_cell.length_a   1.000
_cell.length_b   1.000
_cell.length_c   1.000
_cell.angle_alpha   90.00
_cell.angle_beta   90.00
_cell.angle_gamma   90.00
#
_symmetry.space_group_name_H-M   'P 1'
#
loop_
_entity.id
_entity.type
_entity.pdbx_description
1 polymer ?
#
loop_
_entity_poly.entity_id
_entity_poly.type
_entity_poly.pdbx_seq_one_letter_code
_entity_poly.pdbx_strand_id
1 'polypeptide(L)'
;MRKKILASILIMIIVFVGINMILINSSVLADSHRFDYNGELNEGKYPGFKAKLDAIKRERPGWKIRIMETGLDWNEVIRREGDGVGSSPRSLVENKYGEWIVSNQTYDNGSLRAASDKAISYVMDPRNWLNPNNSSILQFMQLSYFEVSDENVKAALKDTFFDNMENARIINNVSRDYNINSFFVVARIIQEQGYKGSSTWKMDSDGKSYYNPFNINASGNGVSEIIKNALRRAKDKGWDTFEKGLRGGIEKIGTDYINEKQDTLYLQKFDVESKGGLYSHQYMQNIDAPRQEASILKSKMDKINGVLDNNVVLLIPVYNNMPATPAAEPNGNIDIGPINIQLKNNHTDWNVRESASISSKSVAKVANSSTIVLSIMRTNDGWHRVVLVDGTFGYIKFENDVWEQVNDVKNTNEAMIVKGDDVALRAGPGTNEPVIMRLSKNSILTRVDNTGRYNINGYIWDRVELPNGKKGFVARNFLEDTKKANNIYRVKVNDYLIMRDAPNGQDIRHLGDGVLVTVLERVNEKVNGYFRDKIITAEGAVGYVARDYLVNVNGEEKEEPKNKPEPQPSVQPVPQPEKKPEVKVNLIDNKDDVNKTIKVLPEAKADDLKKKYKNAKDITNEKLATGSTVNIDNNIYTIIKIGDVNKDGVVKEMDAVDILNYSVDLIKLSY
;
A
#
# COMPACT_ATOMS: atom_id res chain seq x y z
N MET A 1 26.27 -29.50 48.78
CA MET A 1 25.45 -29.77 47.57
C MET A 1 24.06 -29.11 47.63
N ARG A 2 23.25 -29.34 48.68
CA ARG A 2 21.90 -28.74 48.84
C ARG A 2 21.82 -27.20 48.72
N LYS A 3 22.78 -26.44 49.26
CA LYS A 3 22.78 -24.95 49.16
C LYS A 3 23.03 -24.43 47.73
N LYS A 4 23.79 -25.16 46.90
CA LYS A 4 24.03 -24.78 45.49
C LYS A 4 22.82 -25.09 44.61
N ILE A 5 22.11 -26.18 44.89
CA ILE A 5 20.87 -26.55 44.19
C ILE A 5 19.73 -25.55 44.49
N LEU A 6 19.59 -25.13 45.75
CA LEU A 6 18.62 -24.09 46.13
C LEU A 6 18.92 -22.73 45.49
N ALA A 7 20.19 -22.34 45.35
CA ALA A 7 20.58 -21.12 44.66
C ALA A 7 20.27 -21.18 43.16
N SER A 8 20.50 -22.33 42.51
CA SER A 8 20.17 -22.53 41.09
C SER A 8 18.66 -22.52 40.82
N ILE A 9 17.84 -23.06 41.72
CA ILE A 9 16.37 -23.02 41.60
C ILE A 9 15.85 -21.59 41.80
N LEU A 10 16.40 -20.84 42.76
CA LEU A 10 16.00 -19.44 42.98
C LEU A 10 16.38 -18.55 41.79
N ILE A 11 17.55 -18.76 41.18
CA ILE A 11 17.97 -18.07 39.96
C ILE A 11 17.05 -18.44 38.78
N MET A 12 16.68 -19.71 38.62
CA MET A 12 15.71 -20.10 37.58
C MET A 12 14.33 -19.47 37.78
N ILE A 13 13.84 -19.34 39.03
CA ILE A 13 12.56 -18.68 39.31
C ILE A 13 12.65 -17.18 39.05
N ILE A 14 13.74 -16.52 39.44
CA ILE A 14 13.95 -15.09 39.17
C ILE A 14 14.10 -14.83 37.66
N VAL A 15 14.78 -15.73 36.94
CA VAL A 15 14.89 -15.67 35.49
C VAL A 15 13.55 -15.99 34.83
N PHE A 16 12.75 -16.91 35.34
CA PHE A 16 11.42 -17.24 34.83
C PHE A 16 10.41 -16.11 35.09
N VAL A 17 10.43 -15.48 36.27
CA VAL A 17 9.59 -14.31 36.61
C VAL A 17 10.09 -13.07 35.87
N GLY A 18 11.41 -12.91 35.69
CA GLY A 18 12.01 -11.83 34.91
C GLY A 18 11.70 -11.97 33.41
N ILE A 19 11.76 -13.18 32.85
CA ILE A 19 11.37 -13.46 31.46
C ILE A 19 9.86 -13.27 31.28
N ASN A 20 9.02 -13.67 32.24
CA ASN A 20 7.58 -13.37 32.19
C ASN A 20 7.29 -11.86 32.34
N MET A 21 8.02 -11.11 33.18
CA MET A 21 7.89 -9.64 33.25
C MET A 21 8.40 -8.93 32.00
N ILE A 22 9.44 -9.46 31.34
CA ILE A 22 9.96 -8.94 30.06
C ILE A 22 9.03 -9.29 28.88
N LEU A 23 8.34 -10.44 28.94
CA LEU A 23 7.33 -10.85 27.95
C LEU A 23 5.96 -10.19 28.16
N ILE A 24 5.68 -9.62 29.34
CA ILE A 24 4.42 -8.88 29.63
C ILE A 24 4.58 -7.36 29.43
N ASN A 25 5.79 -6.88 29.17
CA ASN A 25 6.06 -5.47 28.84
C ASN A 25 6.33 -5.23 27.34
N SER A 26 5.72 -6.02 26.46
CA SER A 26 5.35 -5.46 25.16
C SER A 26 4.32 -4.38 25.47
N SER A 27 4.66 -3.11 25.23
CA SER A 27 3.67 -2.04 25.22
C SER A 27 2.60 -2.44 24.21
N VAL A 28 1.50 -2.99 24.71
CA VAL A 28 0.28 -3.22 23.95
C VAL A 28 -0.10 -1.84 23.42
N LEU A 29 0.08 -1.62 22.11
CA LEU A 29 -0.71 -0.62 21.39
C LEU A 29 -2.12 -0.74 21.95
N ALA A 30 -2.66 0.36 22.49
CA ALA A 30 -3.98 0.31 23.10
C ALA A 30 -4.93 -0.36 22.10
N ASP A 31 -5.36 -1.56 22.46
CA ASP A 31 -6.28 -2.37 21.68
C ASP A 31 -7.42 -1.48 21.20
N SER A 32 -7.89 -1.66 19.96
CA SER A 32 -9.04 -0.87 19.49
C SER A 32 -10.16 -0.97 20.52
N HIS A 33 -10.74 0.17 20.92
CA HIS A 33 -11.79 0.15 21.92
C HIS A 33 -13.07 -0.34 21.26
N ARG A 34 -13.47 -1.57 21.61
CA ARG A 34 -14.64 -2.24 21.05
C ARG A 34 -15.78 -2.26 22.07
N PHE A 35 -16.96 -1.79 21.70
CA PHE A 35 -18.14 -1.81 22.59
C PHE A 35 -19.43 -2.11 21.82
N ASP A 36 -20.41 -2.72 22.50
CA ASP A 36 -21.71 -3.02 21.90
C ASP A 36 -22.52 -1.73 21.72
N TYR A 37 -23.10 -1.53 20.53
CA TYR A 37 -23.93 -0.37 20.23
C TYR A 37 -25.31 -0.49 20.88
N ASN A 38 -25.52 0.31 21.92
CA ASN A 38 -26.74 0.33 22.72
C ASN A 38 -27.80 1.33 22.22
N GLY A 39 -27.51 2.11 21.18
CA GLY A 39 -28.36 3.21 20.69
C GLY A 39 -27.76 4.60 20.91
N GLU A 40 -26.61 4.67 21.58
CA GLU A 40 -25.84 5.89 21.81
C GLU A 40 -24.51 5.85 21.06
N LEU A 41 -24.19 6.95 20.38
CA LEU A 41 -22.90 7.19 19.74
C LEU A 41 -22.68 8.72 19.68
N ASN A 42 -21.45 9.17 19.91
CA ASN A 42 -21.12 10.58 19.83
C ASN A 42 -21.12 11.06 18.37
N GLU A 43 -22.25 11.58 17.89
CA GLU A 43 -22.40 12.10 16.52
C GLU A 43 -21.51 13.30 16.20
N GLY A 44 -21.04 14.06 17.20
CA GLY A 44 -20.05 15.11 16.98
C GLY A 44 -18.67 14.53 16.62
N LYS A 45 -18.34 13.35 17.15
CA LYS A 45 -17.10 12.63 16.86
C LYS A 45 -17.22 11.70 15.63
N TYR A 46 -18.38 11.05 15.46
CA TYR A 46 -18.65 10.06 14.43
C TYR A 46 -19.94 10.40 13.66
N PRO A 47 -19.93 11.45 12.84
CA PRO A 47 -21.14 11.98 12.20
C PRO A 47 -21.77 11.00 11.21
N GLY A 48 -23.10 10.87 11.26
CA GLY A 48 -23.89 10.12 10.27
C GLY A 48 -23.95 8.62 10.48
N PHE A 49 -23.43 8.09 11.59
CA PHE A 49 -23.48 6.66 11.92
C PHE A 49 -24.77 6.28 12.62
N LYS A 50 -25.17 7.03 13.66
CA LYS A 50 -26.26 6.66 14.58
C LYS A 50 -27.55 6.30 13.83
N ALA A 51 -28.00 7.15 12.91
CA ALA A 51 -29.23 6.91 12.15
C ALA A 51 -29.19 5.61 11.33
N LYS A 52 -28.03 5.27 10.75
CA LYS A 52 -27.85 4.03 9.97
C LYS A 52 -27.81 2.80 10.89
N LEU A 53 -27.14 2.91 12.04
CA LEU A 53 -27.06 1.82 13.03
C LEU A 53 -28.42 1.54 13.68
N ASP A 54 -29.19 2.58 14.01
CA ASP A 54 -30.55 2.45 14.52
C ASP A 54 -31.49 1.80 13.50
N ALA A 55 -31.35 2.14 12.22
CA ALA A 55 -32.10 1.49 11.14
C ALA A 55 -31.78 -0.02 11.07
N ILE A 56 -30.49 -0.40 11.18
CA ILE A 56 -30.08 -1.82 11.22
C ILE A 56 -30.71 -2.53 12.43
N LYS A 57 -30.63 -1.96 13.64
CA LYS A 57 -31.24 -2.60 14.84
C LYS A 57 -32.74 -2.81 14.69
N ARG A 58 -33.44 -1.88 14.04
CA ARG A 58 -34.88 -1.96 13.81
C ARG A 58 -35.23 -3.01 12.75
N GLU A 59 -34.48 -3.08 11.65
CA GLU A 59 -34.75 -4.01 10.54
C GLU A 59 -34.22 -5.43 10.80
N ARG A 60 -33.17 -5.57 11.61
CA ARG A 60 -32.49 -6.82 11.95
C ARG A 60 -32.26 -6.91 13.47
N PRO A 61 -33.32 -7.10 14.28
CA PRO A 61 -33.21 -7.08 15.74
C PRO A 61 -32.33 -8.20 16.33
N GLY A 62 -32.13 -9.30 15.59
CA GLY A 62 -31.23 -10.38 15.99
C GLY A 62 -29.74 -10.09 15.74
N TRP A 63 -29.41 -9.04 14.98
CA TRP A 63 -28.01 -8.67 14.72
C TRP A 63 -27.42 -7.93 15.91
N LYS A 64 -26.20 -8.31 16.29
CA LYS A 64 -25.39 -7.57 17.25
C LYS A 64 -24.51 -6.60 16.50
N ILE A 65 -24.41 -5.38 16.99
CA ILE A 65 -23.55 -4.33 16.41
C ILE A 65 -22.53 -3.94 17.47
N ARG A 66 -21.26 -4.01 17.12
CA ARG A 66 -20.12 -3.51 17.89
C ARG A 66 -19.49 -2.36 17.15
N ILE A 67 -19.17 -1.31 17.88
CA ILE A 67 -18.33 -0.21 17.41
C ILE A 67 -16.89 -0.56 17.72
N MET A 68 -15.99 -0.32 16.77
CA MET A 68 -14.54 -0.38 16.94
C MET A 68 -13.99 1.04 16.77
N GLU A 69 -13.70 1.71 17.88
CA GLU A 69 -12.96 2.98 17.83
C GLU A 69 -11.50 2.67 17.49
N THR A 70 -11.10 2.95 16.24
CA THR A 70 -9.76 2.60 15.75
C THR A 70 -8.67 3.46 16.37
N GLY A 71 -9.01 4.67 16.83
CA GLY A 71 -8.05 5.69 17.26
C GLY A 71 -7.30 6.37 16.11
N LEU A 72 -7.48 5.90 14.87
CA LEU A 72 -6.76 6.39 13.70
C LEU A 72 -7.43 7.64 13.11
N ASP A 73 -6.60 8.55 12.59
CA ASP A 73 -7.06 9.71 11.83
C ASP A 73 -7.50 9.29 10.42
N TRP A 74 -8.71 9.68 10.02
CA TRP A 74 -9.30 9.34 8.73
C TRP A 74 -8.41 9.74 7.56
N ASN A 75 -7.87 10.96 7.55
CA ASN A 75 -7.09 11.46 6.41
C ASN A 75 -5.75 10.72 6.28
N GLU A 76 -5.12 10.36 7.41
CA GLU A 76 -3.88 9.57 7.38
C GLU A 76 -4.14 8.15 6.88
N VAL A 77 -5.24 7.51 7.28
CA VAL A 77 -5.62 6.16 6.82
C VAL A 77 -5.78 6.15 5.30
N ILE A 78 -6.56 7.08 4.74
CA ILE A 78 -6.77 7.19 3.28
C ILE A 78 -5.45 7.36 2.54
N ARG A 79 -4.55 8.20 3.08
CA ARG A 79 -3.25 8.45 2.46
C ARG A 79 -2.35 7.20 2.51
N ARG A 80 -2.32 6.49 3.65
CA ARG A 80 -1.54 5.25 3.82
C ARG A 80 -1.97 4.17 2.84
N GLU A 81 -3.28 4.05 2.61
CA GLU A 81 -3.84 3.16 1.61
C GLU A 81 -3.51 3.57 0.17
N GLY A 82 -3.22 4.86 -0.07
CA GLY A 82 -2.83 5.41 -1.38
C GLY A 82 -1.32 5.34 -1.69
N ASP A 83 -0.49 4.85 -0.77
CA ASP A 83 0.96 4.71 -0.98
C ASP A 83 1.31 3.59 -1.99
N GLY A 84 2.56 3.60 -2.47
CA GLY A 84 3.13 2.53 -3.31
C GLY A 84 2.84 2.65 -4.81
N VAL A 85 2.10 3.68 -5.22
CA VAL A 85 1.85 4.01 -6.63
C VAL A 85 3.15 4.06 -7.43
N GLY A 86 3.15 3.48 -8.63
CA GLY A 86 4.34 3.33 -9.48
C GLY A 86 5.22 2.13 -9.13
N SER A 87 4.99 1.46 -8.00
CA SER A 87 5.72 0.26 -7.58
C SER A 87 4.76 -0.87 -7.17
N SER A 88 4.48 -1.02 -5.88
CA SER A 88 3.50 -1.94 -5.32
C SER A 88 2.40 -1.14 -4.59
N PRO A 89 1.34 -0.69 -5.29
CA PRO A 89 0.28 0.10 -4.69
C PRO A 89 -0.48 -0.71 -3.64
N ARG A 90 -0.79 -0.14 -2.47
CA ARG A 90 -1.59 -0.85 -1.45
C ARG A 90 -3.06 -1.01 -1.83
N SER A 91 -3.58 -0.04 -2.57
CA SER A 91 -4.97 -0.04 -3.03
C SER A 91 -5.05 -0.05 -4.55
N LEU A 92 -5.69 -1.10 -5.05
CA LEU A 92 -5.99 -1.30 -6.46
C LEU A 92 -7.50 -1.35 -6.69
N VAL A 93 -7.94 -0.92 -7.86
CA VAL A 93 -9.31 -1.03 -8.37
C VAL A 93 -9.31 -1.73 -9.72
N GLU A 94 -10.33 -2.54 -9.97
CA GLU A 94 -10.45 -3.31 -11.21
C GLU A 94 -11.49 -2.70 -12.16
N ASN A 95 -11.15 -2.55 -13.44
CA ASN A 95 -12.08 -2.04 -14.47
C ASN A 95 -12.73 -0.69 -14.11
N LYS A 96 -12.04 0.13 -13.30
CA LYS A 96 -12.43 1.49 -12.95
C LYS A 96 -11.56 2.51 -13.68
N TYR A 97 -12.13 3.69 -13.90
CA TYR A 97 -11.55 4.79 -14.67
C TYR A 97 -11.89 6.14 -14.04
N GLY A 98 -11.39 7.23 -14.62
CA GLY A 98 -11.70 8.58 -14.17
C GLY A 98 -11.25 8.81 -12.73
N GLU A 99 -12.13 9.40 -11.92
CA GLU A 99 -11.84 9.75 -10.52
C GLU A 99 -11.52 8.55 -9.63
N TRP A 100 -11.72 7.31 -10.11
CA TRP A 100 -11.37 6.11 -9.37
C TRP A 100 -9.87 5.81 -9.32
N ILE A 101 -9.10 6.29 -10.30
CA ILE A 101 -7.70 5.87 -10.51
C ILE A 101 -6.73 7.03 -10.38
N VAL A 102 -5.49 6.73 -9.99
CA VAL A 102 -4.39 7.72 -9.98
C VAL A 102 -3.82 7.94 -11.38
N SER A 103 -3.69 6.86 -12.15
CA SER A 103 -3.19 6.88 -13.52
C SER A 103 -3.66 5.64 -14.28
N ASN A 104 -3.46 5.63 -15.60
CA ASN A 104 -3.75 4.49 -16.45
C ASN A 104 -2.71 3.35 -16.35
N GLN A 105 -1.69 3.47 -15.49
CA GLN A 105 -0.74 2.38 -15.24
C GLN A 105 -1.48 1.15 -14.70
N THR A 106 -1.23 0.01 -15.31
CA THR A 106 -1.87 -1.26 -14.95
C THR A 106 -0.97 -2.14 -14.10
N TYR A 107 -1.58 -2.93 -13.22
CA TYR A 107 -0.97 -3.90 -12.31
C TYR A 107 -1.62 -5.28 -12.52
N ASP A 108 -1.01 -6.33 -11.96
CA ASP A 108 -1.51 -7.71 -11.89
C ASP A 108 -2.24 -8.19 -13.15
N ASN A 109 -1.47 -8.53 -14.19
CA ASN A 109 -1.95 -9.01 -15.49
C ASN A 109 -2.78 -8.01 -16.32
N GLY A 110 -2.85 -6.74 -15.91
CA GLY A 110 -3.31 -5.63 -16.76
C GLY A 110 -4.71 -5.08 -16.47
N SER A 111 -5.48 -5.70 -15.57
CA SER A 111 -6.86 -5.26 -15.25
C SER A 111 -6.95 -4.30 -14.06
N LEU A 112 -5.97 -4.33 -13.15
CA LEU A 112 -5.93 -3.50 -11.95
C LEU A 112 -5.21 -2.18 -12.18
N ARG A 113 -5.67 -1.12 -11.51
CA ARG A 113 -5.06 0.22 -11.51
C ARG A 113 -4.97 0.75 -10.09
N ALA A 114 -3.98 1.61 -9.81
CA ALA A 114 -3.86 2.27 -8.52
C ALA A 114 -5.10 3.10 -8.20
N ALA A 115 -5.72 2.85 -7.05
CA ALA A 115 -6.92 3.55 -6.59
C ALA A 115 -6.58 4.98 -6.16
N SER A 116 -7.45 5.94 -6.51
CA SER A 116 -7.31 7.32 -6.03
C SER A 116 -7.73 7.45 -4.57
N ASP A 117 -7.28 8.50 -3.88
CA ASP A 117 -7.76 8.83 -2.52
C ASP A 117 -9.29 8.93 -2.44
N LYS A 118 -9.96 9.35 -3.52
CA LYS A 118 -11.43 9.44 -3.59
C LYS A 118 -12.06 8.05 -3.62
N ALA A 119 -11.50 7.13 -4.40
CA ALA A 119 -11.92 5.73 -4.42
C ALA A 119 -11.71 5.06 -3.07
N ILE A 120 -10.53 5.23 -2.48
CA ILE A 120 -10.20 4.69 -1.16
C ILE A 120 -11.16 5.25 -0.12
N SER A 121 -11.37 6.58 -0.09
CA SER A 121 -12.32 7.23 0.83
C SER A 121 -13.74 6.67 0.71
N TYR A 122 -14.24 6.54 -0.52
CA TYR A 122 -15.58 5.99 -0.78
C TYR A 122 -15.72 4.55 -0.29
N VAL A 123 -14.72 3.71 -0.57
CA VAL A 123 -14.75 2.29 -0.24
C VAL A 123 -14.51 2.03 1.24
N MET A 124 -13.61 2.77 1.87
CA MET A 124 -13.31 2.61 3.29
C MET A 124 -14.39 3.14 4.21
N ASP A 125 -15.21 4.11 3.78
CA ASP A 125 -16.19 4.77 4.65
C ASP A 125 -17.34 3.80 4.98
N PRO A 126 -17.44 3.31 6.23
CA PRO A 126 -18.43 2.29 6.55
C PRO A 126 -19.86 2.77 6.32
N ARG A 127 -20.12 4.07 6.44
CA ARG A 127 -21.46 4.67 6.27
C ARG A 127 -22.03 4.43 4.87
N ASN A 128 -21.19 4.23 3.86
CA ASN A 128 -21.62 3.91 2.50
C ASN A 128 -22.20 2.49 2.39
N TRP A 129 -21.89 1.62 3.35
CA TRP A 129 -22.19 0.18 3.28
C TRP A 129 -23.15 -0.30 4.38
N LEU A 130 -23.51 0.58 5.33
CA LEU A 130 -24.48 0.30 6.39
C LEU A 130 -25.93 0.31 5.84
N ASN A 131 -26.26 -0.72 5.06
CA ASN A 131 -27.62 -1.03 4.62
C ASN A 131 -27.90 -2.52 4.89
N PRO A 132 -28.84 -2.86 5.79
CA PRO A 132 -29.11 -4.26 6.19
C PRO A 132 -29.66 -5.14 5.06
N ASN A 133 -30.08 -4.54 3.93
CA ASN A 133 -30.59 -5.26 2.76
C ASN A 133 -29.54 -5.44 1.66
N ASN A 134 -28.34 -4.88 1.81
CA ASN A 134 -27.23 -5.02 0.85
C ASN A 134 -26.16 -5.97 1.42
N SER A 135 -25.63 -6.89 0.59
CA SER A 135 -24.57 -7.81 1.01
C SER A 135 -23.30 -7.12 1.50
N SER A 136 -23.02 -5.90 1.02
CA SER A 136 -21.84 -5.13 1.39
C SER A 136 -21.72 -4.88 2.90
N ILE A 137 -22.81 -4.93 3.66
CA ILE A 137 -22.76 -4.80 5.13
C ILE A 137 -22.03 -5.97 5.80
N LEU A 138 -22.04 -7.17 5.19
CA LEU A 138 -21.38 -8.34 5.75
C LEU A 138 -19.85 -8.28 5.62
N GLN A 139 -19.29 -7.27 4.94
CA GLN A 139 -17.84 -7.03 5.02
C GLN A 139 -17.38 -6.71 6.45
N PHE A 140 -18.30 -6.24 7.30
CA PHE A 140 -18.08 -5.96 8.72
C PHE A 140 -18.50 -7.11 9.64
N MET A 141 -18.97 -8.24 9.11
CA MET A 141 -19.38 -9.37 9.95
C MET A 141 -18.14 -10.01 10.57
N GLN A 142 -18.17 -10.24 11.89
CA GLN A 142 -17.14 -11.01 12.58
C GLN A 142 -17.09 -12.43 12.00
N LEU A 143 -15.88 -12.89 11.69
CA LEU A 143 -15.61 -14.16 11.02
C LEU A 143 -15.30 -15.29 12.01
N SER A 144 -15.56 -15.08 13.30
CA SER A 144 -15.47 -16.13 14.32
C SER A 144 -16.54 -17.22 14.10
N TYR A 145 -16.25 -18.43 14.56
CA TYR A 145 -17.19 -19.54 14.47
C TYR A 145 -18.47 -19.26 15.27
N PHE A 146 -19.60 -19.72 14.74
CA PHE A 146 -20.85 -19.86 15.49
C PHE A 146 -21.48 -21.22 15.16
N GLU A 147 -22.18 -21.80 16.13
CA GLU A 147 -22.72 -23.15 16.01
C GLU A 147 -23.74 -23.27 14.88
N VAL A 148 -23.50 -24.25 14.00
CA VAL A 148 -24.38 -24.65 12.89
C VAL A 148 -24.32 -26.15 12.67
N SER A 149 -25.41 -26.72 12.15
CA SER A 149 -25.43 -28.13 11.76
C SER A 149 -24.63 -28.39 10.47
N ASP A 150 -24.24 -29.65 10.28
CA ASP A 150 -23.59 -30.07 9.04
C ASP A 150 -24.54 -29.92 7.83
N GLU A 151 -25.85 -30.05 8.03
CA GLU A 151 -26.87 -29.81 7.00
C GLU A 151 -26.89 -28.33 6.56
N ASN A 152 -26.70 -27.40 7.49
CA ASN A 152 -26.59 -25.98 7.15
C ASN A 152 -25.33 -25.74 6.30
N VAL A 153 -24.19 -26.30 6.70
CA VAL A 153 -22.96 -26.20 5.89
C VAL A 153 -23.15 -26.86 4.53
N LYS A 154 -23.78 -28.04 4.47
CA LYS A 154 -24.10 -28.75 3.23
C LYS A 154 -24.99 -27.91 2.30
N ALA A 155 -25.96 -27.18 2.83
CA ALA A 155 -26.80 -26.28 2.04
C ALA A 155 -25.97 -25.13 1.42
N ALA A 156 -24.97 -24.62 2.13
CA ALA A 156 -24.04 -23.61 1.60
C ALA A 156 -23.14 -24.15 0.48
N LEU A 157 -22.82 -25.45 0.49
CA LEU A 157 -22.01 -26.09 -0.55
C LEU A 157 -22.76 -26.29 -1.88
N LYS A 158 -24.09 -26.12 -1.89
CA LYS A 158 -24.91 -26.36 -3.08
C LYS A 158 -24.36 -25.63 -4.32
N ASP A 159 -24.31 -26.36 -5.43
CA ASP A 159 -23.86 -25.92 -6.77
C ASP A 159 -22.35 -25.62 -6.88
N THR A 160 -21.55 -26.09 -5.92
CA THR A 160 -20.08 -25.98 -5.93
C THR A 160 -19.41 -27.31 -6.30
N PHE A 161 -18.14 -27.27 -6.71
CA PHE A 161 -17.35 -28.47 -7.05
C PHE A 161 -17.07 -29.41 -5.86
N PHE A 162 -17.26 -28.93 -4.63
CA PHE A 162 -16.99 -29.65 -3.39
C PHE A 162 -18.27 -29.97 -2.62
N ASP A 163 -19.41 -30.01 -3.33
CA ASP A 163 -20.74 -30.18 -2.78
C ASP A 163 -21.07 -31.63 -2.36
N ASN A 164 -20.64 -32.02 -1.16
CA ASN A 164 -21.03 -33.30 -0.55
C ASN A 164 -21.05 -33.21 0.99
N MET A 165 -21.67 -34.21 1.62
CA MET A 165 -21.86 -34.22 3.09
C MET A 165 -20.57 -34.46 3.86
N GLU A 166 -19.62 -35.20 3.29
CA GLU A 166 -18.31 -35.45 3.92
C GLU A 166 -17.52 -34.14 4.03
N ASN A 167 -17.44 -33.36 2.95
CA ASN A 167 -16.83 -32.05 2.95
C ASN A 167 -17.54 -31.07 3.88
N ALA A 168 -18.87 -31.12 3.98
CA ALA A 168 -19.63 -30.28 4.90
C ALA A 168 -19.24 -30.54 6.37
N ARG A 169 -19.14 -31.83 6.75
CA ARG A 169 -18.68 -32.25 8.08
C ARG A 169 -17.25 -31.81 8.36
N ILE A 170 -16.34 -32.05 7.39
CA ILE A 170 -14.94 -31.64 7.50
C ILE A 170 -14.84 -30.12 7.68
N ILE A 171 -15.55 -29.34 6.85
CA ILE A 171 -15.56 -27.88 6.95
C ILE A 171 -16.08 -27.44 8.30
N ASN A 172 -17.21 -27.98 8.78
CA ASN A 172 -17.78 -27.56 10.05
C ASN A 172 -16.86 -27.89 11.24
N ASN A 173 -16.25 -29.08 11.24
CA ASN A 173 -15.33 -29.51 12.29
C ASN A 173 -14.05 -28.66 12.32
N VAL A 174 -13.39 -28.50 11.17
CA VAL A 174 -12.19 -27.64 11.07
C VAL A 174 -12.54 -26.20 11.44
N SER A 175 -13.70 -25.70 10.99
CA SER A 175 -14.14 -24.34 11.30
C SER A 175 -14.30 -24.13 12.80
N ARG A 176 -14.88 -25.11 13.51
CA ARG A 176 -14.98 -25.10 14.97
C ARG A 176 -13.61 -25.14 15.65
N ASP A 177 -12.70 -26.01 15.21
CA ASP A 177 -11.36 -26.16 15.79
C ASP A 177 -10.54 -24.87 15.72
N TYR A 178 -10.65 -24.13 14.61
CA TYR A 178 -9.92 -22.88 14.39
C TYR A 178 -10.72 -21.62 14.76
N ASN A 179 -11.92 -21.78 15.35
CA ASN A 179 -12.84 -20.69 15.66
C ASN A 179 -13.08 -19.73 14.47
N ILE A 180 -13.29 -20.31 13.28
CA ILE A 180 -13.53 -19.57 12.04
C ILE A 180 -14.90 -19.90 11.48
N ASN A 181 -15.59 -18.94 10.89
CA ASN A 181 -16.93 -19.11 10.39
C ASN A 181 -17.00 -20.09 9.19
N SER A 182 -17.83 -21.14 9.30
CA SER A 182 -17.95 -22.16 8.24
C SER A 182 -18.39 -21.57 6.89
N PHE A 183 -19.29 -20.58 6.88
CA PHE A 183 -19.75 -19.95 5.64
C PHE A 183 -18.69 -19.03 5.02
N PHE A 184 -17.87 -18.40 5.85
CA PHE A 184 -16.69 -17.66 5.39
C PHE A 184 -15.68 -18.58 4.74
N VAL A 185 -15.39 -19.74 5.34
CA VAL A 185 -14.52 -20.76 4.74
C VAL A 185 -15.04 -21.18 3.37
N VAL A 186 -16.35 -21.45 3.25
CA VAL A 186 -16.98 -21.78 1.96
C VAL A 186 -16.86 -20.63 0.96
N ALA A 187 -17.13 -19.40 1.38
CA ALA A 187 -17.04 -18.22 0.52
C ALA A 187 -15.61 -18.01 0.02
N ARG A 188 -14.61 -18.19 0.89
CA ARG A 188 -13.19 -18.07 0.58
C ARG A 188 -12.73 -19.13 -0.42
N ILE A 189 -13.11 -20.40 -0.25
CA ILE A 189 -12.80 -21.45 -1.23
C ILE A 189 -13.39 -21.10 -2.61
N ILE A 190 -14.60 -20.55 -2.66
CA ILE A 190 -15.23 -20.13 -3.92
C ILE A 190 -14.52 -18.92 -4.52
N GLN A 191 -14.09 -17.95 -3.70
CA GLN A 191 -13.30 -16.81 -4.16
C GLN A 191 -11.99 -17.27 -4.81
N GLU A 192 -11.32 -18.26 -4.23
CA GLU A 192 -10.04 -18.78 -4.71
C GLU A 192 -10.21 -19.73 -5.93
N GLN A 193 -11.20 -20.61 -5.91
CA GLN A 193 -11.32 -21.71 -6.89
C GLN A 193 -12.44 -21.52 -7.91
N GLY A 194 -13.29 -20.52 -7.73
CA GLY A 194 -14.56 -20.40 -8.43
C GLY A 194 -15.56 -21.49 -8.04
N TYR A 195 -16.80 -21.36 -8.52
CA TYR A 195 -17.87 -22.33 -8.22
C TYR A 195 -17.60 -23.73 -8.80
N LYS A 196 -16.88 -23.81 -9.93
CA LYS A 196 -16.59 -25.07 -10.63
C LYS A 196 -15.24 -25.68 -10.28
N GLY A 197 -14.45 -25.01 -9.44
CA GLY A 197 -13.10 -25.44 -9.11
C GLY A 197 -12.12 -25.12 -10.24
N SER A 198 -10.88 -24.81 -9.89
CA SER A 198 -9.80 -24.66 -10.85
C SER A 198 -8.95 -25.93 -10.94
N SER A 199 -7.88 -25.94 -11.74
CA SER A 199 -6.97 -27.09 -11.82
C SER A 199 -6.09 -27.27 -10.59
N THR A 200 -6.11 -26.35 -9.61
CA THR A 200 -5.21 -26.37 -8.44
C THR A 200 -5.88 -26.82 -7.14
N TRP A 201 -7.22 -26.91 -7.06
CA TRP A 201 -7.89 -27.31 -5.81
C TRP A 201 -7.66 -28.79 -5.47
N LYS A 202 -7.59 -29.66 -6.49
CA LYS A 202 -7.31 -31.09 -6.41
C LYS A 202 -6.43 -31.49 -7.58
N MET A 203 -5.26 -32.05 -7.28
CA MET A 203 -4.24 -32.41 -8.25
C MET A 203 -3.82 -33.86 -8.03
N ASP A 204 -3.98 -34.71 -9.04
CA ASP A 204 -3.61 -36.12 -8.97
C ASP A 204 -2.13 -36.32 -9.35
N SER A 205 -1.36 -36.97 -8.47
CA SER A 205 0.07 -37.22 -8.66
C SER A 205 0.54 -38.37 -7.77
N ASP A 206 1.51 -39.17 -8.24
CA ASP A 206 2.06 -40.32 -7.50
C ASP A 206 1.00 -41.33 -7.03
N GLY A 207 -0.08 -41.53 -7.82
CA GLY A 207 -1.15 -42.47 -7.49
C GLY A 207 -2.13 -42.01 -6.39
N LYS A 208 -2.05 -40.75 -5.95
CA LYS A 208 -2.97 -40.14 -4.98
C LYS A 208 -3.36 -38.72 -5.36
N SER A 209 -4.39 -38.19 -4.72
CA SER A 209 -4.82 -36.80 -4.88
C SER A 209 -4.19 -35.89 -3.81
N TYR A 210 -3.85 -34.67 -4.21
CA TYR A 210 -3.39 -33.61 -3.31
C TYR A 210 -4.34 -32.41 -3.40
N TYR A 211 -4.62 -31.77 -2.27
CA TYR A 211 -5.67 -30.75 -2.16
C TYR A 211 -5.09 -29.40 -1.76
N ASN A 212 -5.45 -28.33 -2.48
CA ASN A 212 -5.05 -26.95 -2.17
C ASN A 212 -6.25 -25.99 -2.39
N PRO A 213 -7.27 -26.03 -1.50
CA PRO A 213 -8.52 -25.32 -1.71
C PRO A 213 -8.40 -23.79 -1.68
N PHE A 214 -7.25 -23.23 -1.26
CA PHE A 214 -7.01 -21.80 -1.15
C PHE A 214 -5.87 -21.27 -2.03
N ASN A 215 -5.46 -22.01 -3.07
CA ASN A 215 -4.42 -21.56 -4.01
C ASN A 215 -3.08 -21.15 -3.36
N ILE A 216 -2.74 -21.75 -2.22
CA ILE A 216 -1.51 -21.40 -1.50
C ILE A 216 -0.30 -21.74 -2.38
N ASN A 217 0.51 -20.73 -2.70
CA ASN A 217 1.64 -20.80 -3.64
C ASN A 217 1.28 -21.27 -5.06
N ALA A 218 0.05 -20.98 -5.52
CA ALA A 218 -0.39 -21.26 -6.89
C ALA A 218 -0.13 -20.05 -7.82
N SER A 219 1.14 -19.65 -7.98
CA SER A 219 1.55 -18.53 -8.83
C SER A 219 2.56 -18.98 -9.90
N GLY A 220 2.68 -18.25 -11.01
CA GLY A 220 3.63 -18.55 -12.08
C GLY A 220 3.24 -17.94 -13.42
N ASN A 221 4.16 -17.96 -14.38
CA ASN A 221 3.97 -17.47 -15.74
C ASN A 221 3.25 -18.52 -16.58
N GLY A 222 1.95 -18.67 -16.35
CA GLY A 222 1.05 -19.55 -17.09
C GLY A 222 0.53 -20.74 -16.29
N VAL A 223 -0.54 -21.35 -16.81
CA VAL A 223 -1.34 -22.38 -16.11
C VAL A 223 -0.52 -23.59 -15.65
N SER A 224 0.45 -24.04 -16.45
CA SER A 224 1.29 -25.20 -16.11
C SER A 224 2.18 -24.94 -14.89
N GLU A 225 2.79 -23.75 -14.82
CA GLU A 225 3.65 -23.38 -13.69
C GLU A 225 2.84 -23.19 -12.40
N ILE A 226 1.67 -22.56 -12.52
CA ILE A 226 0.70 -22.39 -11.42
C ILE A 226 0.32 -23.75 -10.81
N ILE A 227 -0.05 -24.73 -11.63
CA ILE A 227 -0.40 -26.09 -11.17
C ILE A 227 0.81 -26.78 -10.54
N LYS A 228 1.99 -26.69 -11.16
CA LYS A 228 3.21 -27.29 -10.63
C LYS A 228 3.57 -26.74 -9.24
N ASN A 229 3.47 -25.43 -9.06
CA ASN A 229 3.80 -24.77 -7.80
C ASN A 229 2.78 -25.11 -6.71
N ALA A 230 1.49 -25.12 -7.05
CA ALA A 230 0.41 -25.57 -6.15
C ALA A 230 0.60 -27.04 -5.71
N LEU A 231 0.90 -27.94 -6.65
CA LEU A 231 1.12 -29.36 -6.36
C LEU A 231 2.36 -29.57 -5.49
N ARG A 232 3.47 -28.89 -5.80
CA ARG A 232 4.69 -28.94 -4.98
C ARG A 232 4.40 -28.53 -3.54
N ARG A 233 3.63 -27.46 -3.34
CA ARG A 233 3.23 -27.01 -2.00
C ARG A 233 2.38 -28.06 -1.28
N ALA A 234 1.37 -28.61 -1.95
CA ALA A 234 0.49 -29.62 -1.36
C ALA A 234 1.26 -30.92 -1.02
N LYS A 235 2.23 -31.32 -1.83
CA LYS A 235 3.14 -32.45 -1.54
C LYS A 235 4.02 -32.18 -0.32
N ASP A 236 4.70 -31.03 -0.30
CA ASP A 236 5.58 -30.60 0.81
C ASP A 236 4.85 -30.61 2.16
N LYS A 237 3.59 -30.16 2.17
CA LYS A 237 2.77 -30.12 3.38
C LYS A 237 1.93 -31.38 3.64
N GLY A 238 2.05 -32.40 2.80
CA GLY A 238 1.32 -33.65 2.98
C GLY A 238 -0.20 -33.49 2.89
N TRP A 239 -0.70 -32.56 2.09
CA TRP A 239 -2.13 -32.29 1.89
C TRP A 239 -2.77 -33.34 0.96
N ASP A 240 -2.69 -34.61 1.34
CA ASP A 240 -3.19 -35.76 0.58
C ASP A 240 -4.67 -36.11 0.85
N THR A 241 -5.35 -35.28 1.63
CA THR A 241 -6.81 -35.33 1.87
C THR A 241 -7.37 -33.91 1.87
N PHE A 242 -8.68 -33.78 1.61
CA PHE A 242 -9.35 -32.48 1.65
C PHE A 242 -9.22 -31.83 3.04
N GLU A 243 -9.38 -32.59 4.13
CA GLU A 243 -9.22 -32.08 5.49
C GLU A 243 -7.82 -31.51 5.74
N LYS A 244 -6.75 -32.22 5.34
CA LYS A 244 -5.38 -31.71 5.53
C LYS A 244 -5.11 -30.45 4.71
N GLY A 245 -5.58 -30.39 3.46
CA GLY A 245 -5.47 -29.18 2.64
C GLY A 245 -6.28 -28.01 3.20
N LEU A 246 -7.47 -28.29 3.75
CA LEU A 246 -8.31 -27.30 4.41
C LEU A 246 -7.67 -26.75 5.69
N ARG A 247 -7.19 -27.62 6.58
CA ARG A 247 -6.48 -27.24 7.81
C ARG A 247 -5.23 -26.42 7.50
N GLY A 248 -4.37 -26.89 6.58
CA GLY A 248 -3.15 -26.17 6.23
C GLY A 248 -3.40 -24.81 5.56
N GLY A 249 -4.50 -24.67 4.81
CA GLY A 249 -4.93 -23.39 4.27
C GLY A 249 -5.51 -22.45 5.34
N ILE A 250 -6.37 -22.96 6.22
CA ILE A 250 -6.91 -22.20 7.36
C ILE A 250 -5.82 -21.85 8.36
N GLU A 251 -4.78 -22.64 8.55
CA GLU A 251 -3.63 -22.23 9.36
C GLU A 251 -2.94 -21.02 8.77
N LYS A 252 -2.81 -20.95 7.44
CA LYS A 252 -2.22 -19.79 6.77
C LYS A 252 -3.15 -18.56 6.77
N ILE A 253 -4.46 -18.75 6.79
CA ILE A 253 -5.46 -17.66 6.77
C ILE A 253 -5.86 -17.20 8.20
N GLY A 254 -6.05 -18.15 9.11
CA GLY A 254 -6.55 -17.96 10.46
C GLY A 254 -5.48 -17.61 11.49
N THR A 255 -4.26 -18.18 11.37
CA THR A 255 -3.14 -17.82 12.26
C THR A 255 -2.64 -16.41 11.99
N ASP A 256 -2.71 -15.98 10.73
CA ASP A 256 -2.19 -14.70 10.28
C ASP A 256 -3.19 -13.55 10.56
N TYR A 257 -4.50 -13.71 10.31
CA TYR A 257 -5.43 -12.57 10.33
C TYR A 257 -6.38 -12.56 11.54
N ILE A 258 -7.03 -13.69 11.85
CA ILE A 258 -8.09 -13.75 12.87
C ILE A 258 -7.49 -13.63 14.29
N ASN A 259 -6.34 -14.26 14.54
CA ASN A 259 -5.64 -14.18 15.82
C ASN A 259 -5.07 -12.79 16.12
N GLU A 260 -4.81 -11.98 15.09
CA GLU A 260 -4.40 -10.57 15.18
C GLU A 260 -5.60 -9.60 15.18
N LYS A 261 -6.81 -10.10 15.44
CA LYS A 261 -8.05 -9.29 15.53
C LYS A 261 -8.46 -8.59 14.23
N GLN A 262 -7.94 -9.02 13.08
CA GLN A 262 -8.49 -8.70 11.75
C GLN A 262 -9.65 -9.65 11.42
N ASP A 263 -10.67 -9.66 12.28
CA ASP A 263 -11.74 -10.65 12.30
C ASP A 263 -12.94 -10.27 11.41
N THR A 264 -12.75 -9.39 10.44
CA THR A 264 -13.75 -9.06 9.40
C THR A 264 -13.09 -8.95 8.03
N LEU A 265 -13.85 -9.12 6.95
CA LEU A 265 -13.34 -8.93 5.58
C LEU A 265 -12.78 -7.52 5.38
N TYR A 266 -13.40 -6.51 6.01
CA TYR A 266 -12.91 -5.13 6.01
C TYR A 266 -11.52 -5.03 6.64
N LEU A 267 -11.33 -5.59 7.84
CA LEU A 267 -10.05 -5.52 8.54
C LEU A 267 -8.96 -6.31 7.83
N GLN A 268 -9.30 -7.43 7.18
CA GLN A 268 -8.34 -8.19 6.37
C GLN A 268 -7.83 -7.41 5.15
N LYS A 269 -8.64 -6.49 4.58
CA LYS A 269 -8.17 -5.61 3.49
C LYS A 269 -7.43 -4.38 4.01
N PHE A 270 -7.99 -3.67 4.97
CA PHE A 270 -7.50 -2.33 5.32
C PHE A 270 -6.50 -2.32 6.47
N ASP A 271 -6.42 -3.39 7.27
CA ASP A 271 -5.45 -3.55 8.35
C ASP A 271 -5.37 -2.32 9.27
N VAL A 272 -6.54 -1.94 9.79
CA VAL A 272 -6.74 -0.78 10.68
C VAL A 272 -6.90 -1.20 12.16
N GLU A 273 -6.50 -2.42 12.47
CA GLU A 273 -6.37 -2.92 13.84
C GLU A 273 -4.91 -2.84 14.24
N SER A 274 -4.62 -2.16 15.36
CA SER A 274 -3.24 -1.89 15.78
C SER A 274 -2.48 -3.14 16.25
N LYS A 275 -3.21 -4.21 16.59
CA LYS A 275 -2.62 -5.47 17.02
C LYS A 275 -1.95 -6.16 15.82
N GLY A 276 -0.61 -6.21 15.83
CA GLY A 276 0.20 -6.85 14.78
C GLY A 276 0.81 -5.88 13.75
N GLY A 277 0.48 -4.59 13.81
CA GLY A 277 0.93 -3.57 12.86
C GLY A 277 -0.24 -2.79 12.26
N LEU A 278 0.02 -1.95 11.26
CA LEU A 278 -1.03 -1.28 10.48
C LEU A 278 -0.60 -1.24 9.00
N TYR A 279 -1.54 -1.46 8.08
CA TYR A 279 -1.34 -1.39 6.62
C TYR A 279 -0.26 -2.32 6.05
N SER A 280 0.22 -3.28 6.84
CA SER A 280 1.34 -4.17 6.50
C SER A 280 0.90 -5.61 6.32
N HIS A 281 -0.24 -5.98 6.92
CA HIS A 281 -0.78 -7.32 6.88
C HIS A 281 -2.14 -7.34 6.18
N GLN A 282 -2.17 -6.86 4.94
CA GLN A 282 -3.36 -6.85 4.11
C GLN A 282 -3.43 -8.09 3.24
N TYR A 283 -4.57 -8.77 3.27
CA TYR A 283 -4.80 -10.01 2.53
C TYR A 283 -4.71 -9.79 1.00
N MET A 284 -5.08 -8.59 0.53
CA MET A 284 -5.23 -8.28 -0.89
C MET A 284 -5.09 -6.79 -1.17
N GLN A 285 -4.73 -6.41 -2.40
CA GLN A 285 -4.64 -5.01 -2.82
C GLN A 285 -5.97 -4.47 -3.39
N ASN A 286 -6.85 -5.33 -3.90
CA ASN A 286 -8.13 -4.91 -4.47
C ASN A 286 -9.10 -4.42 -3.38
N ILE A 287 -9.45 -3.13 -3.40
CA ILE A 287 -10.33 -2.52 -2.39
C ILE A 287 -11.79 -2.98 -2.50
N ASP A 288 -12.22 -3.51 -3.65
CA ASP A 288 -13.59 -4.01 -3.86
C ASP A 288 -13.80 -5.43 -3.31
N ALA A 289 -12.72 -6.18 -3.09
CA ALA A 289 -12.78 -7.60 -2.80
C ALA A 289 -13.52 -7.97 -1.49
N PRO A 290 -13.38 -7.22 -0.37
CA PRO A 290 -14.21 -7.47 0.83
C PRO A 290 -15.71 -7.49 0.55
N ARG A 291 -16.20 -6.61 -0.35
CA ARG A 291 -17.62 -6.55 -0.72
C ARG A 291 -18.02 -7.68 -1.66
N GLN A 292 -17.14 -8.09 -2.57
CA GLN A 292 -17.38 -9.24 -3.43
C GLN A 292 -17.51 -10.53 -2.60
N GLU A 293 -16.60 -10.74 -1.65
CA GLU A 293 -16.65 -11.86 -0.73
C GLU A 293 -17.86 -11.81 0.20
N ALA A 294 -18.22 -10.63 0.71
CA ALA A 294 -19.45 -10.44 1.49
C ALA A 294 -20.71 -10.82 0.70
N SER A 295 -20.72 -10.61 -0.62
CA SER A 295 -21.79 -11.05 -1.53
C SER A 295 -21.89 -12.57 -1.62
N ILE A 296 -20.76 -13.24 -1.79
CA ILE A 296 -20.70 -14.71 -1.79
C ILE A 296 -21.18 -15.23 -0.43
N LEU A 297 -20.65 -14.70 0.67
CA LEU A 297 -21.01 -15.07 2.03
C LEU A 297 -22.51 -14.94 2.29
N LYS A 298 -23.12 -13.80 1.93
CA LYS A 298 -24.57 -13.60 2.04
C LYS A 298 -25.33 -14.67 1.25
N SER A 299 -24.92 -14.96 0.01
CA SER A 299 -25.59 -15.96 -0.84
C SER A 299 -25.52 -17.39 -0.31
N LYS A 300 -24.62 -17.67 0.64
CA LYS A 300 -24.51 -18.96 1.32
C LYS A 300 -25.36 -19.02 2.58
N MET A 301 -25.41 -17.92 3.32
CA MET A 301 -26.19 -17.82 4.56
C MET A 301 -27.68 -17.64 4.30
N ASP A 302 -28.08 -16.91 3.25
CA ASP A 302 -29.48 -16.57 2.97
C ASP A 302 -30.34 -17.76 2.52
N LYS A 303 -29.70 -18.85 2.10
CA LYS A 303 -30.37 -20.12 1.76
C LYS A 303 -30.81 -20.92 3.00
N ILE A 304 -30.41 -20.49 4.20
CA ILE A 304 -30.55 -21.26 5.43
C ILE A 304 -31.38 -20.47 6.43
N ASN A 305 -32.55 -21.03 6.76
CA ASN A 305 -33.50 -20.36 7.64
C ASN A 305 -32.87 -19.99 8.99
N GLY A 306 -33.00 -18.71 9.39
CA GLY A 306 -32.57 -18.21 10.70
C GLY A 306 -31.07 -17.98 10.87
N VAL A 307 -30.19 -18.42 9.96
CA VAL A 307 -28.73 -18.20 10.06
C VAL A 307 -28.40 -16.73 9.94
N LEU A 308 -28.90 -16.07 8.89
CA LEU A 308 -28.64 -14.65 8.67
C LEU A 308 -29.37 -13.77 9.70
N ASP A 309 -30.45 -14.25 10.33
CA ASP A 309 -31.25 -13.42 11.24
C ASP A 309 -30.65 -13.34 12.66
N ASN A 310 -29.98 -14.40 13.13
CA ASN A 310 -29.62 -14.53 14.55
C ASN A 310 -28.11 -14.59 14.85
N ASN A 311 -27.27 -14.91 13.87
CA ASN A 311 -25.85 -15.21 14.11
C ASN A 311 -24.88 -14.14 13.61
N VAL A 312 -25.40 -12.99 13.15
CA VAL A 312 -24.58 -11.90 12.62
C VAL A 312 -24.14 -10.98 13.76
N VAL A 313 -22.83 -10.84 13.92
CA VAL A 313 -22.20 -9.79 14.73
C VAL A 313 -21.46 -8.86 13.77
N LEU A 314 -21.87 -7.60 13.67
CA LEU A 314 -21.17 -6.58 12.91
C LEU A 314 -20.15 -5.87 13.79
N LEU A 315 -18.94 -5.68 13.29
CA LEU A 315 -17.90 -4.85 13.88
C LEU A 315 -17.64 -3.64 12.97
N ILE A 316 -18.17 -2.48 13.37
CA ILE A 316 -18.15 -1.26 12.58
C ILE A 316 -16.96 -0.40 13.02
N PRO A 317 -15.91 -0.24 12.18
CA PRO A 317 -14.79 0.64 12.50
C PRO A 317 -15.22 2.11 12.40
N VAL A 318 -14.75 2.93 13.34
CA VAL A 318 -14.96 4.39 13.34
C VAL A 318 -13.63 5.11 13.54
N TYR A 319 -13.40 6.17 12.76
CA TYR A 319 -12.15 6.90 12.70
C TYR A 319 -12.28 8.30 13.28
N ASN A 320 -11.19 8.84 13.80
CA ASN A 320 -11.13 10.25 14.20
C ASN A 320 -11.13 11.14 12.94
N ASN A 321 -11.72 12.34 13.05
CA ASN A 321 -11.73 13.36 11.99
C ASN A 321 -12.34 12.89 10.65
N MET A 322 -13.32 11.99 10.68
CA MET A 322 -14.09 11.63 9.48
C MET A 322 -14.86 12.84 8.92
N PRO A 323 -15.08 12.90 7.60
CA PRO A 323 -15.85 13.97 6.99
C PRO A 323 -17.29 13.96 7.51
N ALA A 324 -17.89 15.14 7.62
CA ALA A 324 -19.25 15.31 8.16
C ALA A 324 -20.32 14.53 7.37
N THR A 325 -20.11 14.36 6.07
CA THR A 325 -20.94 13.52 5.20
C THR A 325 -20.16 12.31 4.72
N PRO A 326 -20.83 11.19 4.37
CA PRO A 326 -20.19 10.06 3.76
C PRO A 326 -19.41 10.45 2.49
N ALA A 327 -18.27 9.79 2.25
CA ALA A 327 -17.48 10.01 1.05
C ALA A 327 -18.32 9.68 -0.20
N ALA A 328 -18.32 10.57 -1.19
CA ALA A 328 -19.09 10.39 -2.43
C ALA A 328 -18.42 9.40 -3.38
N GLU A 329 -19.23 8.64 -4.11
CA GLU A 329 -18.73 7.72 -5.14
C GLU A 329 -17.92 8.49 -6.22
N PRO A 330 -16.72 8.02 -6.58
CA PRO A 330 -15.97 8.63 -7.68
C PRO A 330 -16.69 8.46 -9.01
N ASN A 331 -16.64 9.47 -9.87
CA ASN A 331 -17.20 9.39 -11.21
C ASN A 331 -16.23 8.67 -12.15
N GLY A 332 -16.63 7.48 -12.62
CA GLY A 332 -15.85 6.67 -13.57
C GLY A 332 -15.67 7.29 -14.96
N ASN A 333 -16.46 8.31 -15.30
CA ASN A 333 -16.49 8.92 -16.62
C ASN A 333 -15.75 10.25 -16.68
N ILE A 334 -15.21 10.73 -15.55
CA ILE A 334 -14.56 12.03 -15.45
C ILE A 334 -13.19 11.86 -14.81
N ASP A 335 -12.16 12.43 -15.42
CA ASP A 335 -10.83 12.58 -14.84
C ASP A 335 -10.59 14.05 -14.47
N ILE A 336 -10.12 14.33 -13.25
CA ILE A 336 -9.92 15.69 -12.71
C ILE A 336 -8.46 15.93 -12.33
N GLY A 337 -7.96 17.13 -12.62
CA GLY A 337 -6.57 17.51 -12.38
C GLY A 337 -5.93 18.27 -13.53
N PRO A 338 -4.85 19.02 -13.30
CA PRO A 338 -4.25 19.85 -14.33
C PRO A 338 -3.28 19.06 -15.21
N ILE A 339 -3.49 19.09 -16.53
CA ILE A 339 -2.52 18.70 -17.56
C ILE A 339 -2.40 19.81 -18.60
N ASN A 340 -1.27 19.86 -19.29
CA ASN A 340 -1.07 20.78 -20.40
C ASN A 340 -1.25 20.05 -21.73
N ILE A 341 -1.90 20.73 -22.67
CA ILE A 341 -2.12 20.23 -24.03
C ILE A 341 -1.82 21.35 -25.03
N GLN A 342 -1.56 20.98 -26.27
CA GLN A 342 -1.43 21.94 -27.38
C GLN A 342 -1.96 21.32 -28.67
N LEU A 343 -2.18 22.16 -29.68
CA LEU A 343 -2.45 21.70 -31.03
C LEU A 343 -1.20 21.07 -31.64
N LYS A 344 -1.37 20.01 -32.42
CA LYS A 344 -0.31 19.45 -33.25
C LYS A 344 0.06 20.41 -34.38
N ASN A 345 1.27 20.27 -34.89
CA ASN A 345 1.74 21.03 -36.05
C ASN A 345 0.76 20.85 -37.23
N ASN A 346 0.44 21.94 -37.93
CA ASN A 346 -0.55 22.05 -39.02
C ASN A 346 -2.02 22.25 -38.61
N HIS A 347 -2.34 22.33 -37.32
CA HIS A 347 -3.67 22.74 -36.85
C HIS A 347 -3.64 24.19 -36.35
N THR A 348 -4.64 24.99 -36.75
CA THR A 348 -4.79 26.39 -36.35
C THR A 348 -6.26 26.74 -36.04
N ASP A 349 -6.46 27.83 -35.30
CA ASP A 349 -7.78 28.43 -35.03
C ASP A 349 -8.85 27.48 -34.47
N TRP A 350 -8.44 26.54 -33.61
CA TRP A 350 -9.34 25.54 -33.05
C TRP A 350 -10.31 26.13 -32.03
N ASN A 351 -11.59 25.79 -32.12
CA ASN A 351 -12.62 26.39 -31.27
C ASN A 351 -12.54 25.89 -29.83
N VAL A 352 -12.60 26.85 -28.89
CA VAL A 352 -12.95 26.63 -27.49
C VAL A 352 -14.42 26.97 -27.33
N ARG A 353 -15.20 26.07 -26.75
CA ARG A 353 -16.66 26.14 -26.73
C ARG A 353 -17.22 26.38 -25.33
N GLU A 354 -18.38 27.01 -25.25
CA GLU A 354 -19.04 27.31 -23.97
C GLU A 354 -19.44 26.05 -23.19
N SER A 355 -19.80 24.97 -23.90
CA SER A 355 -20.19 23.67 -23.35
C SER A 355 -19.56 22.52 -24.13
N ALA A 356 -19.60 21.31 -23.56
CA ALA A 356 -19.09 20.07 -24.14
C ALA A 356 -19.94 19.57 -25.32
N SER A 357 -20.06 20.38 -26.38
CA SER A 357 -20.81 20.06 -27.60
C SER A 357 -20.22 20.78 -28.81
N ILE A 358 -20.13 20.08 -29.95
CA ILE A 358 -19.65 20.67 -31.22
C ILE A 358 -20.61 21.73 -31.78
N SER A 359 -21.88 21.73 -31.36
CA SER A 359 -22.86 22.75 -31.72
C SER A 359 -22.83 23.97 -30.79
N SER A 360 -22.12 23.87 -29.67
CA SER A 360 -22.00 24.97 -28.72
C SER A 360 -21.24 26.15 -29.31
N LYS A 361 -21.66 27.36 -28.90
CA LYS A 361 -21.00 28.63 -29.24
C LYS A 361 -19.50 28.57 -28.96
N SER A 362 -18.72 29.07 -29.91
CA SER A 362 -17.28 29.31 -29.73
C SER A 362 -17.07 30.55 -28.87
N VAL A 363 -16.34 30.40 -27.77
CA VAL A 363 -16.01 31.48 -26.82
C VAL A 363 -14.58 32.00 -27.01
N ALA A 364 -13.71 31.19 -27.61
CA ALA A 364 -12.34 31.57 -27.96
C ALA A 364 -11.78 30.63 -29.03
N LYS A 365 -10.57 30.93 -29.52
CA LYS A 365 -9.82 30.08 -30.45
C LYS A 365 -8.40 29.86 -29.98
N VAL A 366 -7.89 28.66 -30.20
CA VAL A 366 -6.48 28.30 -29.98
C VAL A 366 -5.76 28.44 -31.30
N ALA A 367 -4.82 29.39 -31.36
CA ALA A 367 -4.27 29.87 -32.63
C ALA A 367 -3.47 28.80 -33.38
N ASN A 368 -2.55 28.10 -32.70
CA ASN A 368 -1.65 27.10 -33.30
C ASN A 368 -0.89 26.31 -32.21
N SER A 369 0.07 25.48 -32.63
CA SER A 369 0.89 24.62 -31.76
C SER A 369 1.78 25.35 -30.75
N SER A 370 2.01 26.66 -30.87
CA SER A 370 2.73 27.44 -29.85
C SER A 370 1.88 27.78 -28.62
N THR A 371 0.57 27.56 -28.68
CA THR A 371 -0.35 27.89 -27.58
C THR A 371 -0.54 26.68 -26.67
N ILE A 372 -0.04 26.79 -25.43
CA ILE A 372 -0.29 25.80 -24.38
C ILE A 372 -1.65 26.10 -23.73
N VAL A 373 -2.49 25.09 -23.65
CA VAL A 373 -3.82 25.12 -23.04
C VAL A 373 -3.82 24.25 -21.78
N LEU A 374 -4.41 24.76 -20.71
CA LEU A 374 -4.57 24.00 -19.47
C LEU A 374 -5.86 23.18 -19.53
N SER A 375 -5.77 21.84 -19.51
CA SER A 375 -6.91 20.95 -19.33
C SER A 375 -7.05 20.58 -17.85
N ILE A 376 -8.23 20.79 -17.29
CA ILE A 376 -8.50 20.63 -15.85
C ILE A 376 -9.48 19.49 -15.54
N MET A 377 -10.27 19.08 -16.52
CA MET A 377 -11.21 17.96 -16.42
C MET A 377 -11.37 17.32 -17.79
N ARG A 378 -11.42 15.99 -17.86
CA ARG A 378 -11.64 15.21 -19.07
C ARG A 378 -12.81 14.26 -18.91
N THR A 379 -13.64 14.14 -19.92
CA THR A 379 -14.72 13.15 -19.98
C THR A 379 -14.33 11.97 -20.87
N ASN A 380 -14.94 10.81 -20.66
CA ASN A 380 -14.70 9.59 -21.44
C ASN A 380 -15.02 9.72 -22.94
N ASP A 381 -15.92 10.63 -23.31
CA ASP A 381 -16.23 10.95 -24.70
C ASP A 381 -15.23 11.95 -25.32
N GLY A 382 -14.16 12.34 -24.61
CA GLY A 382 -13.06 13.13 -25.15
C GLY A 382 -13.26 14.65 -25.07
N TRP A 383 -14.21 15.15 -24.28
CA TRP A 383 -14.28 16.58 -23.98
C TRP A 383 -13.32 16.95 -22.85
N HIS A 384 -12.54 18.00 -23.07
CA HIS A 384 -11.71 18.58 -22.03
C HIS A 384 -12.31 19.93 -21.63
N ARG A 385 -12.57 20.12 -20.34
CA ARG A 385 -12.73 21.47 -19.76
C ARG A 385 -11.35 22.09 -19.69
N VAL A 386 -11.20 23.27 -20.26
CA VAL A 386 -9.92 23.96 -20.41
C VAL A 386 -9.95 25.40 -19.92
N VAL A 387 -8.77 25.92 -19.63
CA VAL A 387 -8.51 27.33 -19.29
C VAL A 387 -7.40 27.85 -20.19
N LEU A 388 -7.66 28.95 -20.88
CA LEU A 388 -6.67 29.66 -21.67
C LEU A 388 -5.80 30.57 -20.79
N VAL A 389 -4.68 31.06 -21.34
CA VAL A 389 -3.73 31.92 -20.60
C VAL A 389 -4.35 33.25 -20.18
N ASP A 390 -5.35 33.74 -20.91
CA ASP A 390 -6.13 34.94 -20.60
C ASP A 390 -7.22 34.71 -19.53
N GLY A 391 -7.35 33.47 -19.01
CA GLY A 391 -8.35 33.09 -18.02
C GLY A 391 -9.68 32.63 -18.61
N THR A 392 -9.84 32.60 -19.93
CA THR A 392 -11.08 32.12 -20.57
C THR A 392 -11.27 30.63 -20.32
N PHE A 393 -12.42 30.28 -19.74
CA PHE A 393 -12.86 28.88 -19.60
C PHE A 393 -13.66 28.43 -20.80
N GLY A 394 -13.55 27.14 -21.11
CA GLY A 394 -14.47 26.49 -22.02
C GLY A 394 -14.16 25.01 -22.19
N TYR A 395 -14.59 24.47 -23.32
CA TYR A 395 -14.50 23.06 -23.66
C TYR A 395 -13.89 22.88 -25.03
N ILE A 396 -12.99 21.91 -25.16
CA ILE A 396 -12.49 21.45 -26.46
C ILE A 396 -12.81 19.98 -26.63
N LYS A 397 -12.98 19.55 -27.87
CA LYS A 397 -12.96 18.14 -28.22
C LYS A 397 -11.51 17.74 -28.44
N PHE A 398 -11.00 16.82 -27.62
CA PHE A 398 -9.66 16.29 -27.75
C PHE A 398 -9.68 15.12 -28.72
N GLU A 399 -9.18 15.39 -29.92
CA GLU A 399 -9.02 14.41 -31.00
C GLU A 399 -7.51 14.15 -31.15
N ASN A 400 -7.09 12.88 -31.08
CA ASN A 400 -5.67 12.52 -31.02
C ASN A 400 -4.87 12.94 -32.27
N ASP A 401 -5.54 13.18 -33.39
CA ASP A 401 -4.96 13.73 -34.61
C ASP A 401 -4.73 15.24 -34.53
N VAL A 402 -5.50 15.96 -33.71
CA VAL A 402 -5.47 17.42 -33.56
C VAL A 402 -4.65 17.87 -32.35
N TRP A 403 -4.75 17.15 -31.24
CA TRP A 403 -4.19 17.55 -29.95
C TRP A 403 -3.13 16.58 -29.46
N GLU A 404 -2.22 17.10 -28.64
CA GLU A 404 -1.27 16.30 -27.88
C GLU A 404 -1.12 16.83 -26.45
N GLN A 405 -0.81 15.93 -25.52
CA GLN A 405 -0.40 16.31 -24.17
C GLN A 405 1.05 16.74 -24.18
N VAL A 406 1.36 17.80 -23.44
CA VAL A 406 2.72 18.31 -23.28
C VAL A 406 3.12 18.39 -21.81
N ASN A 407 4.43 18.55 -21.59
CA ASN A 407 4.99 18.67 -20.26
C ASN A 407 4.42 19.88 -19.50
N ASP A 408 4.51 19.79 -18.19
CA ASP A 408 4.11 20.89 -17.33
C ASP A 408 4.95 22.14 -17.58
N VAL A 409 4.26 23.28 -17.67
CA VAL A 409 4.90 24.59 -17.66
C VAL A 409 5.28 24.86 -16.21
N LYS A 410 6.55 24.63 -15.87
CA LYS A 410 7.13 24.94 -14.57
C LYS A 410 8.01 26.19 -14.70
N ASN A 411 7.74 27.22 -13.91
CA ASN A 411 8.56 28.44 -13.87
C ASN A 411 9.25 28.63 -12.51
N THR A 412 8.90 27.81 -11.52
CA THR A 412 9.47 27.82 -10.19
C THR A 412 9.48 26.39 -9.61
N ASN A 413 10.20 26.21 -8.50
CA ASN A 413 10.27 24.97 -7.74
C ASN A 413 10.38 25.33 -6.24
N GLU A 414 9.52 26.23 -5.80
CA GLU A 414 9.54 26.77 -4.44
C GLU A 414 8.74 25.88 -3.51
N ALA A 415 9.34 25.49 -2.39
CA ALA A 415 8.58 24.86 -1.33
C ALA A 415 7.76 25.92 -0.60
N MET A 416 6.46 25.67 -0.44
CA MET A 416 5.51 26.57 0.23
C MET A 416 4.81 25.87 1.37
N ILE A 417 4.32 26.65 2.33
CA ILE A 417 3.39 26.22 3.37
C ILE A 417 1.97 26.70 3.07
N VAL A 418 0.97 25.88 3.40
CA VAL A 418 -0.45 26.23 3.44
C VAL A 418 -0.79 27.00 4.74
N LYS A 419 -1.35 28.21 4.64
CA LYS A 419 -1.62 29.10 5.77
C LYS A 419 -2.96 28.90 6.51
N GLY A 420 -3.84 28.03 6.02
CA GLY A 420 -5.16 27.80 6.60
C GLY A 420 -5.55 26.33 6.61
N ASP A 421 -6.52 25.98 7.45
CA ASP A 421 -7.12 24.65 7.47
C ASP A 421 -8.20 24.52 6.40
N ASP A 422 -8.46 23.29 5.95
CA ASP A 422 -9.44 22.96 4.90
C ASP A 422 -9.23 23.69 3.56
N VAL A 423 -7.98 24.00 3.22
CA VAL A 423 -7.64 24.68 1.96
C VAL A 423 -7.84 23.71 0.79
N ALA A 424 -8.66 24.08 -0.18
CA ALA A 424 -8.94 23.23 -1.33
C ALA A 424 -7.77 23.20 -2.33
N LEU A 425 -7.25 22.01 -2.62
CA LEU A 425 -6.46 21.75 -3.82
C LEU A 425 -7.43 21.50 -4.98
N ARG A 426 -7.41 22.36 -6.00
CA ARG A 426 -8.39 22.33 -7.09
C ARG A 426 -7.81 21.84 -8.41
N ALA A 427 -8.65 21.28 -9.26
CA ALA A 427 -8.28 20.81 -10.59
C ALA A 427 -7.88 21.95 -11.54
N GLY A 428 -8.49 23.13 -11.34
CA GLY A 428 -8.22 24.34 -12.11
C GLY A 428 -8.22 25.59 -11.22
N PRO A 429 -7.79 26.73 -11.77
CA PRO A 429 -7.76 28.00 -11.06
C PRO A 429 -9.18 28.58 -10.90
N GLY A 430 -9.75 28.56 -9.70
CA GLY A 430 -11.05 29.17 -9.45
C GLY A 430 -11.82 28.48 -8.34
N THR A 431 -12.66 29.22 -7.63
CA THR A 431 -13.43 28.70 -6.49
C THR A 431 -14.54 27.71 -6.88
N ASN A 432 -14.92 27.69 -8.15
CA ASN A 432 -15.96 26.81 -8.69
C ASN A 432 -15.40 25.52 -9.30
N GLU A 433 -14.07 25.43 -9.44
CA GLU A 433 -13.44 24.25 -10.05
C GLU A 433 -13.40 23.07 -9.07
N PRO A 434 -13.44 21.82 -9.58
CA PRO A 434 -13.49 20.62 -8.75
C PRO A 434 -12.37 20.60 -7.71
N VAL A 435 -12.74 20.22 -6.48
CA VAL A 435 -11.79 19.98 -5.41
C VAL A 435 -11.22 18.58 -5.59
N ILE A 436 -9.90 18.50 -5.78
CA ILE A 436 -9.16 17.24 -5.82
C ILE A 436 -9.04 16.66 -4.41
N MET A 437 -8.67 17.51 -3.44
CA MET A 437 -8.58 17.17 -2.01
C MET A 437 -8.51 18.43 -1.14
N ARG A 438 -8.58 18.25 0.18
CA ARG A 438 -8.41 19.33 1.17
C ARG A 438 -7.04 19.23 1.83
N LEU A 439 -6.42 20.37 2.07
CA LEU A 439 -5.10 20.54 2.67
C LEU A 439 -5.24 21.19 4.05
N SER A 440 -4.45 20.73 5.00
CA SER A 440 -4.42 21.27 6.36
C SER A 440 -3.47 22.47 6.45
N LYS A 441 -3.64 23.30 7.48
CA LYS A 441 -2.66 24.34 7.78
C LYS A 441 -1.29 23.72 8.01
N ASN A 442 -0.24 24.42 7.62
CA ASN A 442 1.16 23.99 7.74
C ASN A 442 1.60 22.84 6.81
N SER A 443 0.68 22.37 5.95
CA SER A 443 1.00 21.49 4.82
C SER A 443 2.04 22.14 3.90
N ILE A 444 3.15 21.44 3.67
CA ILE A 444 4.19 21.77 2.70
C ILE A 444 3.86 21.22 1.31
N LEU A 445 4.11 22.02 0.27
CA LEU A 445 3.93 21.62 -1.12
C LEU A 445 4.98 22.29 -2.00
N THR A 446 5.12 21.83 -3.23
CA THR A 446 5.98 22.48 -4.22
C THR A 446 5.12 23.36 -5.10
N ARG A 447 5.35 24.67 -5.07
CA ARG A 447 4.82 25.59 -6.09
C ARG A 447 5.62 25.40 -7.37
N VAL A 448 4.91 25.12 -8.46
CA VAL A 448 5.51 24.83 -9.78
C VAL A 448 5.18 25.89 -10.83
N ASP A 449 4.07 26.61 -10.66
CA ASP A 449 3.71 27.78 -11.47
C ASP A 449 3.25 28.93 -10.58
N ASN A 450 3.98 30.05 -10.61
CA ASN A 450 3.64 31.29 -9.92
C ASN A 450 3.54 32.50 -10.85
N THR A 451 3.38 32.29 -12.15
CA THR A 451 3.29 33.38 -13.16
C THR A 451 2.19 34.39 -12.84
N GLY A 452 1.15 33.99 -12.11
CA GLY A 452 0.02 34.84 -11.75
C GLY A 452 -0.95 35.08 -12.91
N ARG A 453 -0.77 34.39 -14.04
CA ARG A 453 -1.65 34.47 -15.22
C ARG A 453 -3.10 34.12 -14.91
N TYR A 454 -3.32 33.27 -13.91
CA TYR A 454 -4.65 32.90 -13.45
C TYR A 454 -5.10 33.79 -12.30
N ASN A 455 -5.62 34.98 -12.63
CA ASN A 455 -6.28 35.88 -11.70
C ASN A 455 -7.80 35.79 -11.90
N ILE A 456 -8.45 34.90 -11.15
CA ILE A 456 -9.84 34.49 -11.35
C ILE A 456 -10.58 34.57 -10.01
N ASN A 457 -11.80 35.13 -10.02
CA ASN A 457 -12.65 35.31 -8.85
C ASN A 457 -11.98 36.09 -7.69
N GLY A 458 -11.12 37.07 -8.01
CA GLY A 458 -10.42 37.89 -7.02
C GLY A 458 -9.21 37.23 -6.36
N TYR A 459 -8.79 36.05 -6.84
CA TYR A 459 -7.61 35.35 -6.35
C TYR A 459 -6.61 35.11 -7.48
N ILE A 460 -5.33 35.24 -7.14
CA ILE A 460 -4.24 34.72 -7.96
C ILE A 460 -4.05 33.26 -7.61
N TRP A 461 -4.13 32.37 -8.59
CA TRP A 461 -4.00 30.93 -8.41
C TRP A 461 -2.62 30.45 -8.83
N ASP A 462 -1.94 29.75 -7.93
CA ASP A 462 -0.65 29.11 -8.18
C ASP A 462 -0.87 27.62 -8.43
N ARG A 463 -0.12 27.05 -9.38
CA ARG A 463 -0.09 25.59 -9.55
C ARG A 463 0.90 24.99 -8.57
N VAL A 464 0.48 23.92 -7.92
CA VAL A 464 1.23 23.24 -6.88
C VAL A 464 1.28 21.73 -7.14
N GLU A 465 2.30 21.08 -6.60
CA GLU A 465 2.57 19.65 -6.65
C GLU A 465 2.84 19.17 -5.22
N LEU A 466 2.08 18.16 -4.78
CA LEU A 466 2.27 17.49 -3.50
C LEU A 466 3.39 16.44 -3.61
N PRO A 467 4.00 15.98 -2.49
CA PRO A 467 5.05 14.96 -2.53
C PRO A 467 4.64 13.62 -3.17
N ASN A 468 3.35 13.28 -3.15
CA ASN A 468 2.80 12.11 -3.85
C ASN A 468 2.64 12.33 -5.37
N GLY A 469 3.11 13.45 -5.92
CA GLY A 469 3.04 13.82 -7.33
C GLY A 469 1.70 14.40 -7.77
N LYS A 470 0.71 14.50 -6.87
CA LYS A 470 -0.60 15.06 -7.19
C LYS A 470 -0.49 16.56 -7.42
N LYS A 471 -1.07 17.04 -8.52
CA LYS A 471 -1.00 18.46 -8.94
C LYS A 471 -2.36 19.11 -8.84
N GLY A 472 -2.37 20.41 -8.57
CA GLY A 472 -3.59 21.20 -8.55
C GLY A 472 -3.31 22.69 -8.42
N PHE A 473 -4.34 23.46 -8.13
CA PHE A 473 -4.29 24.89 -7.93
C PHE A 473 -4.72 25.26 -6.51
N VAL A 474 -3.98 26.17 -5.90
CA VAL A 474 -4.28 26.78 -4.60
C VAL A 474 -4.19 28.30 -4.77
N ALA A 475 -5.11 29.03 -4.15
CA ALA A 475 -5.06 30.48 -4.18
C ALA A 475 -3.83 30.98 -3.39
N ARG A 476 -3.01 31.84 -4.01
CA ARG A 476 -1.69 32.30 -3.54
C ARG A 476 -1.73 32.90 -2.14
N ASN A 477 -2.83 33.55 -1.76
CA ASN A 477 -3.01 34.12 -0.43
C ASN A 477 -3.02 33.06 0.69
N PHE A 478 -3.26 31.78 0.36
CA PHE A 478 -3.11 30.64 1.27
C PHE A 478 -1.72 30.00 1.23
N LEU A 479 -0.79 30.51 0.43
CA LEU A 479 0.59 30.02 0.36
C LEU A 479 1.56 30.99 1.06
N GLU A 480 2.56 30.42 1.71
CA GLU A 480 3.68 31.14 2.31
C GLU A 480 5.00 30.50 1.93
N ASP A 481 5.99 31.32 1.56
CA ASP A 481 7.32 30.82 1.22
C ASP A 481 7.96 30.18 2.45
N THR A 482 8.45 28.95 2.29
CA THR A 482 9.19 28.24 3.33
C THR A 482 10.36 29.04 3.89
N LYS A 483 10.95 29.93 3.08
CA LYS A 483 12.07 30.79 3.47
C LYS A 483 11.73 31.88 4.49
N LYS A 484 10.45 32.18 4.65
CA LYS A 484 9.95 33.16 5.63
C LYS A 484 9.54 32.50 6.95
N ALA A 485 9.50 31.18 6.98
CA ALA A 485 9.03 30.41 8.11
C ALA A 485 10.21 29.83 8.89
N ASN A 486 10.44 30.33 10.10
CA ASN A 486 11.55 29.91 10.96
C ASN A 486 11.38 28.49 11.52
N ASN A 487 10.23 27.86 11.29
CA ASN A 487 9.86 26.56 11.83
C ASN A 487 9.92 25.43 10.80
N ILE A 488 10.52 25.63 9.63
CA ILE A 488 10.64 24.56 8.62
C ILE A 488 11.99 23.89 8.70
N TYR A 489 11.92 22.56 8.64
CA TYR A 489 13.05 21.69 8.79
C TYR A 489 13.09 20.65 7.67
N ARG A 490 14.30 20.32 7.24
CA ARG A 490 14.59 19.18 6.36
C ARG A 490 15.00 18.00 7.22
N VAL A 491 14.39 16.85 6.98
CA VAL A 491 14.79 15.57 7.54
C VAL A 491 16.12 15.16 6.91
N LYS A 492 17.13 14.81 7.73
CA LYS A 492 18.43 14.35 7.27
C LYS A 492 18.77 12.98 7.86
N VAL A 493 18.72 11.93 7.05
CA VAL A 493 18.87 10.52 7.47
C VAL A 493 19.51 9.69 6.35
N ASN A 494 20.14 8.56 6.69
CA ASN A 494 20.66 7.64 5.67
C ASN A 494 19.58 6.68 5.13
N ASP A 495 18.54 6.42 5.92
CA ASP A 495 17.44 5.52 5.57
C ASP A 495 16.10 6.24 5.82
N TYR A 496 15.66 6.33 7.07
CA TYR A 496 14.47 7.09 7.47
C TYR A 496 14.55 7.63 8.90
N LEU A 497 13.72 8.63 9.19
CA LEU A 497 13.46 9.19 10.50
C LEU A 497 12.10 8.73 11.01
N ILE A 498 12.06 8.12 12.19
CA ILE A 498 10.82 7.70 12.82
C ILE A 498 10.08 8.90 13.44
N MET A 499 8.83 9.07 13.02
CA MET A 499 7.83 9.97 13.55
C MET A 499 6.81 9.16 14.38
N ARG A 500 6.48 9.65 15.57
CA ARG A 500 5.68 8.97 16.60
C ARG A 500 4.41 9.74 16.95
N ASP A 501 3.39 9.08 17.47
CA ASP A 501 2.14 9.74 17.93
C ASP A 501 2.34 10.56 19.23
N ALA A 502 3.31 10.17 20.05
CA ALA A 502 3.78 10.88 21.25
C ALA A 502 5.32 10.85 21.34
N PRO A 503 5.97 11.67 22.19
CA PRO A 503 7.43 11.69 22.32
C PRO A 503 8.09 10.31 22.57
N ASN A 504 7.42 9.45 23.37
CA ASN A 504 7.77 8.04 23.60
C ASN A 504 6.70 7.07 23.08
N GLY A 505 5.92 7.54 22.10
CA GLY A 505 4.80 6.81 21.56
C GLY A 505 5.21 5.86 20.46
N GLN A 506 4.23 5.33 19.74
CA GLN A 506 4.40 4.32 18.72
C GLN A 506 4.81 4.94 17.40
N ASP A 507 5.48 4.15 16.55
CA ASP A 507 5.88 4.57 15.21
C ASP A 507 4.62 4.80 14.38
N ILE A 508 4.39 6.03 13.95
CA ILE A 508 3.28 6.34 13.04
C ILE A 508 3.75 6.53 11.61
N ARG A 509 5.03 6.87 11.41
CA ARG A 509 5.57 7.20 10.09
C ARG A 509 7.10 7.16 10.04
N HIS A 510 7.63 6.79 8.90
CA HIS A 510 9.04 6.96 8.53
C HIS A 510 9.16 8.11 7.53
N LEU A 511 10.02 9.07 7.81
CA LEU A 511 10.31 10.22 6.94
C LEU A 511 11.65 9.98 6.25
N GLY A 512 11.67 9.96 4.93
CA GLY A 512 12.91 9.81 4.17
C GLY A 512 13.81 11.04 4.24
N ASP A 513 15.05 10.87 3.78
CA ASP A 513 16.00 11.96 3.62
C ASP A 513 15.44 13.07 2.72
N GLY A 514 15.71 14.31 3.08
CA GLY A 514 15.31 15.48 2.31
C GLY A 514 13.85 15.91 2.48
N VAL A 515 13.00 15.13 3.17
CA VAL A 515 11.59 15.50 3.44
C VAL A 515 11.52 16.82 4.21
N LEU A 516 10.69 17.74 3.74
CA LEU A 516 10.42 18.98 4.46
C LEU A 516 9.27 18.78 5.44
N VAL A 517 9.43 19.31 6.65
CA VAL A 517 8.42 19.29 7.72
C VAL A 517 8.32 20.66 8.39
N THR A 518 7.13 20.97 8.90
CA THR A 518 6.91 22.16 9.72
C THR A 518 6.92 21.74 11.18
N VAL A 519 7.84 22.27 11.98
CA VAL A 519 7.84 22.09 13.44
C VAL A 519 6.70 22.93 14.04
N LEU A 520 5.79 22.25 14.71
CA LEU A 520 4.66 22.82 15.45
C LEU A 520 5.05 23.16 16.88
N GLU A 521 5.84 22.31 17.53
CA GLU A 521 6.15 22.42 18.96
C GLU A 521 7.54 21.83 19.25
N ARG A 522 8.28 22.46 20.18
CA ARG A 522 9.56 21.94 20.69
C ARG A 522 9.34 21.30 22.03
N VAL A 523 9.54 19.98 22.14
CA VAL A 523 9.51 19.30 23.43
C VAL A 523 10.88 19.43 24.08
N ASN A 524 10.91 19.96 25.30
CA ASN A 524 12.15 20.23 26.06
C ASN A 524 12.55 19.06 26.96
N GLU A 525 11.86 17.93 26.88
CA GLU A 525 12.16 16.69 27.59
C GLU A 525 12.81 15.69 26.64
N LYS A 526 13.83 14.98 27.13
CA LYS A 526 14.52 13.93 26.37
C LYS A 526 13.82 12.59 26.55
N VAL A 527 13.55 11.92 25.44
CA VAL A 527 13.06 10.54 25.41
C VAL A 527 14.05 9.68 24.65
N ASN A 528 14.52 8.61 25.27
CA ASN A 528 15.55 7.71 24.72
C ASN A 528 16.78 8.46 24.19
N GLY A 529 17.24 9.48 24.94
CA GLY A 529 18.43 10.28 24.59
C GLY A 529 18.18 11.48 23.66
N TYR A 530 17.02 11.53 22.99
CA TYR A 530 16.70 12.54 21.98
C TYR A 530 15.70 13.58 22.48
N PHE A 531 15.94 14.86 22.14
CA PHE A 531 14.86 15.84 22.17
C PHE A 531 13.88 15.55 21.03
N ARG A 532 12.59 15.65 21.30
CA ARG A 532 11.54 15.40 20.31
C ARG A 532 10.88 16.71 19.90
N ASP A 533 10.58 16.85 18.62
CA ASP A 533 9.83 17.99 18.09
C ASP A 533 8.53 17.49 17.48
N LYS A 534 7.42 18.14 17.81
CA LYS A 534 6.14 17.91 17.14
C LYS A 534 6.20 18.57 15.78
N ILE A 535 5.97 17.83 14.72
CA ILE A 535 6.01 18.29 13.35
C ILE A 535 4.68 17.99 12.65
N ILE A 536 4.46 18.68 11.55
CA ILE A 536 3.45 18.37 10.55
C ILE A 536 4.09 18.26 9.17
N THR A 537 3.66 17.30 8.39
CA THR A 537 4.18 17.06 7.04
C THR A 537 3.33 17.72 5.97
N ALA A 538 3.78 17.62 4.71
CA ALA A 538 3.15 18.15 3.50
C ALA A 538 1.64 17.92 3.37
N GLU A 539 1.21 16.72 3.69
CA GLU A 539 -0.14 16.22 3.58
C GLU A 539 -1.00 16.44 4.84
N GLY A 540 -0.43 17.03 5.90
CA GLY A 540 -1.15 17.34 7.13
C GLY A 540 -0.99 16.35 8.29
N ALA A 541 -0.11 15.34 8.18
CA ALA A 541 0.12 14.39 9.28
C ALA A 541 0.94 15.00 10.42
N VAL A 542 0.47 14.85 11.66
CA VAL A 542 1.06 15.45 12.88
C VAL A 542 1.65 14.39 13.79
N GLY A 543 2.82 14.66 14.39
CA GLY A 543 3.52 13.69 15.25
C GLY A 543 4.91 14.16 15.69
N TYR A 544 5.65 13.32 16.40
CA TYR A 544 6.89 13.68 17.09
C TYR A 544 8.11 12.97 16.49
N VAL A 545 9.14 13.72 16.13
CA VAL A 545 10.40 13.19 15.58
C VAL A 545 11.59 13.59 16.44
N ALA A 546 12.69 12.85 16.33
CA ALA A 546 13.94 13.22 17.00
C ALA A 546 14.53 14.49 16.32
N ARG A 547 14.76 15.53 17.13
CA ARG A 547 15.23 16.86 16.68
C ARG A 547 16.58 16.79 15.98
N ASP A 548 17.45 15.86 16.36
CA ASP A 548 18.81 15.74 15.85
C ASP A 548 18.86 15.45 14.33
N TYR A 549 17.75 14.97 13.76
CA TYR A 549 17.61 14.69 12.34
C TYR A 549 16.89 15.81 11.58
N LEU A 550 16.62 16.94 12.23
CA LEU A 550 15.96 18.10 11.63
C LEU A 550 16.96 19.24 11.43
N VAL A 551 17.15 19.64 10.17
CA VAL A 551 18.00 20.79 9.80
C VAL A 551 17.12 21.96 9.37
N ASN A 552 17.27 23.12 10.02
CA ASN A 552 16.47 24.31 9.67
C ASN A 552 16.81 24.77 8.24
N VAL A 553 15.80 25.15 7.46
CA VAL A 553 16.02 25.56 6.06
C VAL A 553 16.53 27.01 5.89
N ASN A 554 16.46 27.84 6.93
CA ASN A 554 16.67 29.30 6.90
C ASN A 554 17.82 29.84 7.77
N GLY A 555 18.47 29.02 8.59
CA GLY A 555 19.50 29.49 9.53
C GLY A 555 20.68 28.54 9.63
N GLU A 556 21.87 29.11 9.36
CA GLU A 556 23.27 28.69 9.56
C GLU A 556 23.55 27.21 9.85
N GLU A 557 24.52 26.66 9.11
CA GLU A 557 25.28 25.45 9.46
C GLU A 557 25.80 25.55 10.90
N LYS A 558 24.97 25.21 11.88
CA LYS A 558 25.46 24.77 13.17
C LYS A 558 25.98 23.37 12.95
N GLU A 559 27.27 23.22 13.27
CA GLU A 559 28.09 22.01 13.20
C GLU A 559 27.27 20.73 13.05
N GLU A 560 27.66 19.88 12.09
CA GLU A 560 27.28 18.46 12.09
C GLU A 560 27.25 17.97 13.54
N PRO A 561 26.18 17.28 13.98
CA PRO A 561 26.13 16.77 15.34
C PRO A 561 27.43 16.00 15.60
N LYS A 562 28.25 16.52 16.52
CA LYS A 562 29.58 15.98 16.90
C LYS A 562 29.52 14.60 17.56
N ASN A 563 28.39 13.90 17.42
CA ASN A 563 28.26 12.48 17.62
C ASN A 563 27.31 11.97 16.53
N LYS A 564 27.72 10.94 15.77
CA LYS A 564 26.77 10.09 15.04
C LYS A 564 25.67 9.72 16.04
N PRO A 565 24.41 10.14 15.86
CA PRO A 565 23.36 9.68 16.74
C PRO A 565 23.31 8.14 16.63
N GLU A 566 23.35 7.46 17.78
CA GLU A 566 23.27 5.99 17.82
C GLU A 566 22.05 5.53 17.00
N PRO A 567 22.12 4.36 16.34
CA PRO A 567 20.95 3.77 15.71
C PRO A 567 19.77 3.82 16.68
N GLN A 568 18.64 4.40 16.25
CA GLN A 568 17.44 4.35 17.09
C GLN A 568 17.18 2.88 17.45
N PRO A 569 16.99 2.53 18.74
CA PRO A 569 16.78 1.15 19.13
C PRO A 569 15.54 0.63 18.40
N SER A 570 15.78 -0.24 17.43
CA SER A 570 14.74 -1.01 16.75
C SER A 570 14.40 -2.21 17.62
N VAL A 571 13.11 -2.50 17.75
CA VAL A 571 12.72 -3.91 17.89
C VAL A 571 13.03 -4.53 16.53
N GLN A 572 13.93 -5.53 16.50
CA GLN A 572 14.51 -6.10 15.29
C GLN A 572 13.45 -6.46 14.23
N PRO A 573 13.52 -5.87 13.03
CA PRO A 573 12.91 -6.45 11.83
C PRO A 573 13.75 -7.63 11.33
N VAL A 574 13.08 -8.64 10.78
CA VAL A 574 13.72 -9.70 9.97
C VAL A 574 14.43 -9.04 8.78
N PRO A 575 15.68 -9.42 8.42
CA PRO A 575 16.42 -8.74 7.37
C PRO A 575 15.75 -8.91 6.00
N GLN A 576 15.43 -7.79 5.33
CA GLN A 576 15.15 -7.73 3.89
C GLN A 576 16.31 -7.04 3.15
N PRO A 577 16.57 -7.43 1.89
CA PRO A 577 17.80 -7.10 1.16
C PRO A 577 17.86 -5.65 0.65
N GLU A 578 19.04 -5.04 0.78
CA GLU A 578 19.36 -3.67 0.36
C GLU A 578 19.26 -3.48 -1.17
N LYS A 579 18.62 -2.37 -1.60
CA LYS A 579 18.78 -1.80 -2.95
C LYS A 579 19.99 -0.85 -2.97
N LYS A 580 20.92 -1.10 -3.91
CA LYS A 580 22.13 -0.28 -4.15
C LYS A 580 21.83 1.05 -4.87
N PRO A 581 22.59 2.12 -4.57
CA PRO A 581 22.57 3.38 -5.35
C PRO A 581 23.35 3.25 -6.67
N GLU A 582 22.94 4.01 -7.70
CA GLU A 582 23.68 4.19 -8.95
C GLU A 582 24.99 4.95 -8.69
N VAL A 583 26.08 4.21 -8.58
CA VAL A 583 27.47 4.70 -8.61
C VAL A 583 27.97 4.55 -10.04
N LYS A 584 28.90 5.40 -10.52
CA LYS A 584 29.74 5.05 -11.69
C LYS A 584 30.55 3.79 -11.32
N VAL A 585 29.97 2.62 -11.58
CA VAL A 585 30.52 1.36 -11.10
C VAL A 585 31.79 1.03 -11.89
N ASN A 586 32.92 0.95 -11.21
CA ASN A 586 34.10 0.31 -11.76
C ASN A 586 33.80 -1.20 -11.81
N LEU A 587 33.36 -1.70 -12.97
CA LEU A 587 32.86 -3.07 -13.15
C LEU A 587 33.89 -4.16 -12.83
N ILE A 588 35.17 -3.77 -12.71
CA ILE A 588 36.25 -4.65 -12.30
C ILE A 588 36.75 -4.12 -10.97
N ASP A 589 36.62 -4.95 -9.95
CA ASP A 589 36.86 -4.60 -8.56
C ASP A 589 38.37 -4.61 -8.29
N ASN A 590 39.03 -5.78 -8.35
CA ASN A 590 40.45 -5.93 -8.01
C ASN A 590 41.18 -7.07 -8.76
N LYS A 591 42.39 -6.81 -9.26
CA LYS A 591 43.33 -7.78 -9.87
C LYS A 591 44.34 -8.21 -8.82
N ASP A 592 44.45 -9.52 -8.59
CA ASP A 592 45.35 -10.15 -7.63
C ASP A 592 46.46 -10.90 -8.38
N ASP A 593 47.66 -10.31 -8.35
CA ASP A 593 48.82 -10.83 -9.07
C ASP A 593 49.49 -12.02 -8.40
N VAL A 594 49.20 -12.24 -7.12
CA VAL A 594 49.71 -13.36 -6.32
C VAL A 594 48.88 -14.60 -6.60
N ASN A 595 47.56 -14.48 -6.50
CA ASN A 595 46.66 -15.62 -6.71
C ASN A 595 46.24 -15.80 -8.18
N LYS A 596 46.70 -14.93 -9.09
CA LYS A 596 46.34 -14.91 -10.51
C LYS A 596 44.82 -14.89 -10.71
N THR A 597 44.13 -14.00 -10.00
CA THR A 597 42.67 -13.84 -10.14
C THR A 597 42.26 -12.38 -10.39
N ILE A 598 41.11 -12.20 -11.03
CA ILE A 598 40.49 -10.88 -11.22
C ILE A 598 39.02 -10.98 -10.80
N LYS A 599 38.63 -10.15 -9.83
CA LYS A 599 37.24 -10.06 -9.38
C LYS A 599 36.47 -9.04 -10.21
N VAL A 600 35.31 -9.47 -10.72
CA VAL A 600 34.45 -8.64 -11.57
C VAL A 600 33.02 -8.65 -11.03
N LEU A 601 32.31 -7.55 -11.27
CA LEU A 601 30.92 -7.39 -10.87
C LEU A 601 29.96 -8.13 -11.82
N PRO A 602 28.71 -8.40 -11.39
CA PRO A 602 27.70 -9.11 -12.18
C PRO A 602 27.52 -8.61 -13.63
N GLU A 603 27.64 -7.30 -13.84
CA GLU A 603 27.39 -6.68 -15.13
C GLU A 603 28.62 -6.66 -16.06
N ALA A 604 29.80 -7.06 -15.55
CA ALA A 604 31.05 -6.97 -16.29
C ALA A 604 31.11 -7.93 -17.48
N LYS A 605 31.56 -7.42 -18.63
CA LYS A 605 31.79 -8.18 -19.87
C LYS A 605 33.24 -8.06 -20.32
N ALA A 606 33.65 -8.90 -21.27
CA ALA A 606 35.03 -8.93 -21.77
C ALA A 606 35.52 -7.55 -22.27
N ASP A 607 34.64 -6.74 -22.85
CA ASP A 607 34.99 -5.39 -23.32
C ASP A 607 35.34 -4.43 -22.17
N ASP A 608 34.74 -4.60 -20.99
CA ASP A 608 35.10 -3.80 -19.81
C ASP A 608 36.50 -4.18 -19.31
N LEU A 609 36.89 -5.45 -19.48
CA LEU A 609 38.23 -5.94 -19.20
C LEU A 609 39.28 -5.40 -20.18
N LYS A 610 38.95 -5.34 -21.48
CA LYS A 610 39.80 -4.72 -22.50
C LYS A 610 39.92 -3.21 -22.33
N LYS A 611 38.86 -2.53 -21.86
CA LYS A 611 38.88 -1.10 -21.54
C LYS A 611 39.79 -0.79 -20.35
N LYS A 612 39.77 -1.65 -19.31
CA LYS A 612 40.60 -1.46 -18.11
C LYS A 612 42.06 -1.89 -18.31
N TYR A 613 42.30 -2.99 -19.02
CA TYR A 613 43.62 -3.54 -19.30
C TYR A 613 43.84 -3.60 -20.82
N LYS A 614 44.52 -2.60 -21.37
CA LYS A 614 44.74 -2.46 -22.83
C LYS A 614 45.42 -3.67 -23.49
N ASN A 615 46.15 -4.47 -22.71
CA ASN A 615 46.87 -5.66 -23.18
C ASN A 615 46.13 -6.98 -22.90
N ALA A 616 44.87 -6.94 -22.45
CA ALA A 616 44.07 -8.14 -22.22
C ALA A 616 43.73 -8.85 -23.54
N LYS A 617 44.14 -10.11 -23.65
CA LYS A 617 43.94 -10.98 -24.82
C LYS A 617 43.53 -12.38 -24.37
N ASP A 618 43.09 -13.21 -25.31
CA ASP A 618 42.76 -14.63 -25.09
C ASP A 618 41.72 -14.86 -23.98
N ILE A 619 40.66 -14.05 -23.95
CA ILE A 619 39.55 -14.18 -22.99
C ILE A 619 38.68 -15.37 -23.38
N THR A 620 38.54 -16.36 -22.49
CA THR A 620 37.87 -17.63 -22.82
C THR A 620 36.34 -17.59 -22.79
N ASN A 621 35.73 -16.55 -22.22
CA ASN A 621 34.28 -16.35 -22.21
C ASN A 621 33.92 -14.85 -22.17
N GLU A 622 33.13 -14.40 -23.15
CA GLU A 622 32.76 -12.98 -23.29
C GLU A 622 31.86 -12.45 -22.17
N LYS A 623 31.10 -13.32 -21.51
CA LYS A 623 30.28 -12.99 -20.34
C LYS A 623 31.06 -12.98 -19.03
N LEU A 624 32.34 -13.34 -19.08
CA LEU A 624 33.25 -13.39 -17.93
C LEU A 624 32.71 -14.24 -16.77
N ALA A 625 32.18 -15.43 -17.06
CA ALA A 625 31.72 -16.36 -16.02
C ALA A 625 32.81 -16.70 -15.01
N THR A 626 32.43 -17.09 -13.79
CA THR A 626 33.37 -17.56 -12.77
C THR A 626 34.15 -18.77 -13.29
N GLY A 627 35.49 -18.66 -13.36
CA GLY A 627 36.37 -19.66 -13.95
C GLY A 627 36.83 -19.35 -15.38
N SER A 628 36.32 -18.28 -16.00
CA SER A 628 36.88 -17.77 -17.25
C SER A 628 38.34 -17.35 -17.04
N THR A 629 39.12 -17.29 -18.10
CA THR A 629 40.53 -16.89 -18.04
C THR A 629 40.82 -15.77 -19.02
N VAL A 630 41.84 -14.98 -18.70
CA VAL A 630 42.35 -13.89 -19.55
C VAL A 630 43.86 -13.81 -19.44
N ASN A 631 44.52 -13.56 -20.57
CA ASN A 631 45.95 -13.27 -20.60
C ASN A 631 46.19 -11.76 -20.56
N ILE A 632 46.94 -11.29 -19.57
CA ILE A 632 47.36 -9.90 -19.44
C ILE A 632 48.87 -9.90 -19.20
N ASP A 633 49.62 -9.27 -20.10
CA ASP A 633 51.09 -9.19 -20.03
C ASP A 633 51.76 -10.57 -19.84
N ASN A 634 51.37 -11.55 -20.66
CA ASN A 634 51.83 -12.95 -20.64
C ASN A 634 51.53 -13.72 -19.33
N ASN A 635 50.60 -13.23 -18.52
CA ASN A 635 50.13 -13.92 -17.32
C ASN A 635 48.64 -14.26 -17.46
N ILE A 636 48.29 -15.52 -17.18
CA ILE A 636 46.90 -15.98 -17.21
C ILE A 636 46.25 -15.72 -15.86
N TYR A 637 45.12 -15.02 -15.85
CA TYR A 637 44.30 -14.76 -14.67
C TYR A 637 42.95 -15.46 -14.79
N THR A 638 42.47 -16.01 -13.67
CA THR A 638 41.13 -16.59 -13.56
C THR A 638 40.13 -15.54 -13.06
N ILE A 639 38.99 -15.45 -13.72
CA ILE A 639 37.92 -14.52 -13.39
C ILE A 639 37.05 -15.10 -12.27
N ILE A 640 36.77 -14.26 -11.28
CA ILE A 640 35.78 -14.51 -10.24
C ILE A 640 34.66 -13.49 -10.43
N LYS A 641 33.51 -13.94 -10.93
CA LYS A 641 32.35 -13.07 -11.13
C LYS A 641 31.46 -13.15 -9.90
N ILE A 642 31.36 -12.03 -9.20
CA ILE A 642 30.68 -11.98 -7.90
C ILE A 642 29.22 -12.36 -8.09
N GLY A 643 28.80 -13.45 -7.45
CA GLY A 643 27.42 -13.96 -7.49
C GLY A 643 27.15 -15.01 -8.57
N ASP A 644 28.08 -15.32 -9.47
CA ASP A 644 27.92 -16.37 -10.48
C ASP A 644 28.48 -17.69 -9.94
N VAL A 645 27.64 -18.44 -9.25
CA VAL A 645 28.04 -19.64 -8.49
C VAL A 645 27.91 -20.90 -9.33
N ASN A 646 26.96 -20.90 -10.28
CA ASN A 646 26.81 -21.99 -11.26
C ASN A 646 27.72 -21.84 -12.49
N LYS A 647 28.50 -20.74 -12.57
CA LYS A 647 29.51 -20.48 -13.61
C LYS A 647 28.90 -20.31 -15.02
N ASP A 648 27.65 -19.85 -15.10
CA ASP A 648 26.98 -19.58 -16.37
C ASP A 648 27.23 -18.14 -16.90
N GLY A 649 27.87 -17.30 -16.08
CA GLY A 649 28.22 -15.91 -16.39
C GLY A 649 27.08 -14.91 -16.25
N VAL A 650 25.92 -15.35 -15.75
CA VAL A 650 24.70 -14.56 -15.53
C VAL A 650 24.27 -14.69 -14.07
N VAL A 651 24.59 -13.67 -13.28
CA VAL A 651 24.18 -13.60 -11.87
C VAL A 651 22.68 -13.35 -11.78
N LYS A 652 21.92 -14.33 -11.32
CA LYS A 652 20.45 -14.26 -11.18
C LYS A 652 20.00 -14.96 -9.90
N GLU A 653 18.71 -14.95 -9.65
CA GLU A 653 18.10 -15.53 -8.45
C GLU A 653 18.44 -17.02 -8.29
N MET A 654 18.69 -17.73 -9.40
CA MET A 654 19.11 -19.13 -9.40
C MET A 654 20.46 -19.36 -8.70
N ASP A 655 21.43 -18.43 -8.82
CA ASP A 655 22.71 -18.55 -8.13
C ASP A 655 22.54 -18.47 -6.61
N ALA A 656 21.62 -17.63 -6.14
CA ALA A 656 21.28 -17.55 -4.72
C ALA A 656 20.58 -18.83 -4.23
N VAL A 657 19.75 -19.44 -5.08
CA VAL A 657 19.12 -20.74 -4.82
C VAL A 657 20.17 -21.85 -4.75
N ASP A 658 21.20 -21.83 -5.61
CA ASP A 658 22.28 -22.82 -5.58
C ASP A 658 23.12 -22.71 -4.29
N ILE A 659 23.40 -21.48 -3.82
CA ILE A 659 24.05 -21.24 -2.52
C ILE A 659 23.16 -21.73 -1.37
N LEU A 660 21.86 -21.44 -1.42
CA LEU A 660 20.91 -21.82 -0.38
C LEU A 660 20.76 -23.35 -0.31
N ASN A 661 20.63 -24.02 -1.46
CA ASN A 661 20.55 -25.47 -1.54
C ASN A 661 21.82 -26.12 -0.98
N TYR A 662 23.00 -25.62 -1.36
CA TYR A 662 24.27 -26.08 -0.80
C TYR A 662 24.34 -25.88 0.73
N SER A 663 23.88 -24.73 1.22
CA SER A 663 23.87 -24.40 2.66
C SER A 663 22.87 -25.26 3.45
N VAL A 664 21.72 -25.58 2.86
CA VAL A 664 20.69 -26.44 3.46
C VAL A 664 21.14 -27.91 3.46
N ASP A 665 21.80 -28.39 2.40
CA ASP A 665 22.36 -29.75 2.35
C ASP A 665 23.49 -29.97 3.38
N LEU A 666 24.24 -28.93 3.74
CA LEU A 666 25.20 -28.94 4.84
C LEU A 666 24.51 -29.02 6.22
N ILE A 667 23.24 -28.60 6.33
CA ILE A 667 22.42 -28.64 7.54
C ILE A 667 21.52 -29.89 7.52
N LYS A 668 22.06 -31.05 7.15
CA LYS A 668 21.42 -32.34 7.49
C LYS A 668 21.43 -32.48 9.01
N LEU A 669 20.32 -32.12 9.65
CA LEU A 669 20.04 -32.49 11.02
C LEU A 669 20.06 -34.01 11.10
N SER A 670 21.14 -34.54 11.67
CA SER A 670 21.16 -35.91 12.19
C SER A 670 20.02 -36.03 13.19
N TYR A 671 18.97 -36.75 12.81
CA TYR A 671 17.87 -37.13 13.69
C TYR A 671 18.37 -37.97 14.86
#